data_AF-A0A5E4I9N3-F1
#
_entry.id   AF-A0A5E4I9N3-F1
#
_cell.length_a   1.000
_cell.length_b   1.000
_cell.length_c   1.000
_cell.angle_alpha   90.00
_cell.angle_beta   90.00
_cell.angle_gamma   90.00
#
_symmetry.space_group_name_H-M   'P 1'
#
loop_
_entity.id
_entity.type
_entity.pdbx_description
1 polymer ?
#
loop_
_entity_poly.entity_id
_entity_poly.type
_entity_poly.pdbx_seq_one_letter_code
_entity_poly.pdbx_strand_id
1 'polypeptide(L)'
;MLSHPSRKGGFRLRYGRARTAGLASTAINPATMFLLDSFITVGTQMKTERPGKGTIGTPCDQIEGPIVLLQNGDLTQINDVKNIRSDVKKIIDLGEILIPFGEFHENNSLLPDSSYVYEWWVQDLQQVLGCLPKTNKINDITNADLTLQQRITQEFQRFVDIRHPTPQDAFALAEQYTIPLHPDYNLFWHDLSTENVRTLATYIKEQGRPMVKENLLLTLPSNPEIKEILIELGLLHKQREGQFIVDHYAYPLLRCCGLEIKEEKIVTTDRWSLPAEGDTTIEFVSRLSGVTIRARAPFRIGTRMGRPEKASPRKMRPPPHVLFPLGNYGGNQRLVKTAAENITIEVEAGKRRCPKCEKTTFRITCDCGTHTQILEGKLEKQTINLSEELERAQKNIKEHILPETIKGVIGTISRHKTPEPLEKGILRAKHNVYVFKDGTIRFDMTDAPLTHFKPKEIGVPLKRVRELGYTKDYLGKELENENQICELKVQDVVISTACADYFIQVSKFIDDLLIKFYGVNRFYKIKKPEDLTGHLVVGLAPHTSAGALARIIGFTTAQVCYAHPFYHATKRRNADGDEDGLILLLDALLNFSHAYIPDKRGGKMDLPLILTTRLDPSEVDKEAHNLDTLSRYPLGLYEASLKHEQAKNLEPIMGLVAARLGTELQYEQFGFTHDTNDISEGPKESLYKTLKTMMEKMNVQLSLAAKIRAVDEADVAYKVIERHFLPDILGNLRAFSKQSVRCPLCNTTYRRIPLQGVCMKCNGKLTLTVHEMSVKKYLNISKEIAEKYNLPVYARQRIALVEKSIDSMFVSDKVKNTKLSDFF
;
A
#
# COMPACT_ATOMS: atom_id res chain seq x y z
N MET A 1 14.21 -4.73 -0.53
CA MET A 1 14.01 -5.00 -1.97
C MET A 1 13.29 -6.32 -2.05
N LEU A 2 12.37 -6.50 -3.00
CA LEU A 2 11.55 -7.72 -3.08
C LEU A 2 11.93 -8.56 -4.30
N SER A 3 12.24 -7.92 -5.42
CA SER A 3 12.78 -8.58 -6.61
C SER A 3 13.64 -7.61 -7.42
N HIS A 4 14.72 -8.10 -8.01
CA HIS A 4 15.44 -7.36 -9.05
C HIS A 4 14.62 -7.29 -10.36
N PRO A 5 14.92 -6.28 -11.22
CA PRO A 5 14.30 -6.17 -12.54
C PRO A 5 14.34 -7.46 -13.34
N SER A 6 13.18 -7.90 -13.85
CA SER A 6 13.02 -9.08 -14.71
C SER A 6 13.70 -10.38 -14.23
N ARG A 7 13.98 -10.52 -12.92
CA ARG A 7 14.74 -11.66 -12.38
C ARG A 7 13.85 -12.88 -12.12
N LYS A 8 14.40 -14.07 -12.37
CA LYS A 8 13.76 -15.36 -12.06
C LYS A 8 13.33 -15.43 -10.59
N GLY A 9 12.07 -15.82 -10.36
CA GLY A 9 11.46 -15.88 -9.02
C GLY A 9 10.87 -14.55 -8.52
N GLY A 10 10.93 -13.48 -9.31
CA GLY A 10 10.18 -12.25 -9.07
C GLY A 10 8.68 -12.43 -9.24
N PHE A 11 7.90 -11.36 -9.06
CA PHE A 11 6.46 -11.43 -9.30
C PHE A 11 6.15 -11.71 -10.77
N ARG A 12 5.35 -12.72 -11.05
CA ARG A 12 4.93 -13.10 -12.40
C ARG A 12 3.83 -12.16 -12.89
N LEU A 13 4.00 -11.55 -14.05
CA LEU A 13 3.01 -10.63 -14.60
C LEU A 13 1.75 -11.39 -15.00
N ARG A 14 0.59 -10.96 -14.50
CA ARG A 14 -0.73 -11.39 -14.99
C ARG A 14 -1.55 -10.15 -15.33
N TYR A 15 -2.08 -10.09 -16.54
CA TYR A 15 -3.00 -9.01 -16.93
C TYR A 15 -4.37 -9.26 -16.33
N GLY A 16 -4.88 -8.27 -15.61
CA GLY A 16 -6.22 -8.31 -15.06
C GLY A 16 -6.46 -7.19 -14.07
N ARG A 17 -7.71 -7.07 -13.63
CA ARG A 17 -8.14 -6.05 -12.70
C ARG A 17 -8.97 -6.69 -11.59
N ALA A 18 -8.45 -6.64 -10.37
CA ALA A 18 -9.22 -6.96 -9.18
C ALA A 18 -10.20 -5.83 -8.84
N ARG A 19 -11.21 -6.12 -8.00
CA ARG A 19 -12.14 -5.09 -7.46
C ARG A 19 -11.43 -3.92 -6.78
N THR A 20 -10.24 -4.19 -6.21
CA THR A 20 -9.36 -3.27 -5.49
C THR A 20 -8.24 -2.67 -6.34
N ALA A 21 -8.18 -2.97 -7.64
CA ALA A 21 -7.08 -2.56 -8.53
C ALA A 21 -7.51 -1.50 -9.57
N GLY A 22 -6.51 -0.82 -10.13
CA GLY A 22 -6.64 0.33 -11.05
C GLY A 22 -6.25 1.65 -10.36
N LEU A 23 -6.13 2.73 -11.14
CA LEU A 23 -5.67 4.04 -10.66
C LEU A 23 -4.32 3.92 -9.92
N ALA A 24 -3.33 3.29 -10.56
CA ALA A 24 -2.02 2.91 -10.02
C ALA A 24 -2.00 1.74 -9.02
N SER A 25 -3.13 1.18 -8.59
CA SER A 25 -3.15 0.03 -7.68
C SER A 25 -3.04 -1.31 -8.41
N THR A 26 -2.24 -2.22 -7.85
CA THR A 26 -2.08 -3.61 -8.29
C THR A 26 -2.56 -4.59 -7.22
N ALA A 27 -2.80 -5.85 -7.59
CA ALA A 27 -3.15 -6.88 -6.62
C ALA A 27 -2.11 -8.01 -6.57
N ILE A 28 -1.88 -8.54 -5.37
CA ILE A 28 -0.98 -9.67 -5.10
C ILE A 28 -1.68 -10.67 -4.17
N ASN A 29 -1.22 -11.92 -4.18
CA ASN A 29 -1.78 -12.93 -3.29
C ASN A 29 -1.48 -12.59 -1.81
N PRO A 30 -2.48 -12.65 -0.90
CA PRO A 30 -2.29 -12.39 0.53
C PRO A 30 -1.21 -13.27 1.18
N ALA A 31 -1.07 -14.53 0.77
CA ALA A 31 -0.03 -15.43 1.27
C ALA A 31 1.38 -14.86 1.01
N THR A 32 1.59 -14.20 -0.13
CA THR A 32 2.84 -13.48 -0.42
C THR A 32 3.08 -12.35 0.58
N MET A 33 2.04 -11.58 0.94
CA MET A 33 2.17 -10.48 1.90
C MET A 33 2.68 -10.96 3.26
N PHE A 34 2.13 -12.07 3.77
CA PHE A 34 2.55 -12.66 5.04
C PHE A 34 3.94 -13.30 4.99
N LEU A 35 4.24 -14.05 3.91
CA LEU A 35 5.52 -14.75 3.74
C LEU A 35 6.70 -13.80 3.54
N LEU A 36 6.44 -12.58 3.06
CA LEU A 36 7.41 -11.49 3.03
C LEU A 36 7.56 -10.80 4.41
N ASP A 37 7.53 -11.59 5.48
CA ASP A 37 7.61 -11.17 6.89
C ASP A 37 6.66 -10.01 7.23
N SER A 38 5.48 -9.94 6.58
CA SER A 38 4.50 -8.86 6.75
C SER A 38 5.05 -7.44 6.52
N PHE A 39 6.08 -7.28 5.68
CA PHE A 39 6.53 -5.95 5.24
C PHE A 39 5.57 -5.30 4.25
N ILE A 40 4.89 -6.10 3.45
CA ILE A 40 3.83 -5.65 2.56
C ILE A 40 2.51 -5.89 3.28
N THR A 41 1.71 -4.84 3.34
CA THR A 41 0.33 -4.87 3.82
C THR A 41 -0.55 -4.17 2.81
N VAL A 42 -1.86 -4.27 3.00
CA VAL A 42 -2.83 -3.51 2.23
C VAL A 42 -2.54 -2.02 2.39
N GLY A 43 -2.22 -1.35 1.28
CA GLY A 43 -1.84 0.07 1.25
C GLY A 43 -0.34 0.36 1.37
N THR A 44 0.51 -0.66 1.56
CA THR A 44 1.96 -0.44 1.44
C THR A 44 2.29 -0.07 0.00
N GLN A 45 2.97 1.08 -0.19
CA GLN A 45 3.47 1.48 -1.49
C GLN A 45 4.57 0.50 -1.92
N MET A 46 4.41 -0.10 -3.09
CA MET A 46 5.43 -0.83 -3.81
C MET A 46 5.90 0.01 -4.99
N LYS A 47 7.22 0.09 -5.19
CA LYS A 47 7.80 0.68 -6.39
C LYS A 47 8.10 -0.45 -7.36
N THR A 48 7.39 -0.44 -8.47
CA THR A 48 7.53 -1.38 -9.58
C THR A 48 8.55 -0.87 -10.61
N GLU A 49 9.08 -1.80 -11.39
CA GLU A 49 9.90 -1.48 -12.56
C GLU A 49 9.05 -1.00 -13.75
N ARG A 50 7.91 -1.66 -13.97
CA ARG A 50 6.92 -1.42 -15.03
C ARG A 50 5.50 -1.74 -14.49
N PRO A 51 4.43 -1.19 -15.08
CA PRO A 51 4.42 -0.08 -16.06
C PRO A 51 4.66 1.29 -15.43
N GLY A 52 4.30 1.48 -14.16
CA GLY A 52 4.48 2.72 -13.40
C GLY A 52 5.63 2.68 -12.38
N LYS A 53 5.87 3.80 -11.68
CA LYS A 53 6.94 3.94 -10.66
C LYS A 53 6.49 3.61 -9.23
N GLY A 54 5.19 3.58 -9.00
CA GLY A 54 4.56 3.40 -7.70
C GLY A 54 3.21 2.71 -7.90
N THR A 55 2.87 1.87 -6.93
CA THR A 55 1.59 1.17 -6.83
C THR A 55 1.37 0.85 -5.36
N ILE A 56 0.13 0.61 -4.94
CA ILE A 56 -0.14 -0.11 -3.70
C ILE A 56 -0.41 -1.59 -3.99
N GLY A 57 0.03 -2.45 -3.08
CA GLY A 57 -0.38 -3.86 -3.07
C GLY A 57 -1.74 -4.02 -2.42
N THR A 58 -2.71 -4.57 -3.15
CA THR A 58 -4.03 -4.98 -2.62
C THR A 58 -4.19 -6.50 -2.68
N PRO A 59 -5.07 -7.11 -1.88
CA PRO A 59 -5.19 -8.56 -1.85
C PRO A 59 -6.02 -9.10 -3.01
N CYS A 60 -5.57 -10.21 -3.59
CA CYS A 60 -6.33 -11.03 -4.53
C CYS A 60 -5.92 -12.49 -4.36
N ASP A 61 -6.82 -13.31 -3.86
CA ASP A 61 -6.61 -14.73 -3.54
C ASP A 61 -6.92 -15.68 -4.70
N GLN A 62 -7.54 -15.18 -5.78
CA GLN A 62 -7.75 -15.95 -7.01
C GLN A 62 -6.48 -16.17 -7.85
N ILE A 63 -5.45 -15.35 -7.62
CA ILE A 63 -4.17 -15.47 -8.33
C ILE A 63 -3.21 -16.35 -7.55
N GLU A 64 -2.22 -16.92 -8.25
CA GLU A 64 -1.30 -17.85 -7.65
C GLU A 64 -0.36 -17.20 -6.62
N GLY A 65 -0.24 -17.84 -5.47
CA GLY A 65 0.68 -17.45 -4.41
C GLY A 65 2.13 -17.91 -4.65
N PRO A 66 3.01 -17.70 -3.68
CA PRO A 66 4.44 -17.97 -3.82
C PRO A 66 4.74 -19.47 -3.73
N ILE A 67 5.85 -19.85 -4.38
CA ILE A 67 6.44 -21.19 -4.27
C ILE A 67 7.60 -21.12 -3.29
N VAL A 68 7.53 -21.95 -2.24
CA VAL A 68 8.51 -21.95 -1.15
C VAL A 68 9.16 -23.33 -1.00
N LEU A 69 10.46 -23.29 -0.71
CA LEU A 69 11.24 -24.43 -0.26
C LEU A 69 11.24 -24.44 1.27
N LEU A 70 10.75 -25.52 1.87
CA LEU A 70 10.72 -25.69 3.32
C LEU A 70 12.04 -26.25 3.85
N GLN A 71 12.29 -26.13 5.16
CA GLN A 71 13.50 -26.65 5.81
C GLN A 71 13.64 -28.18 5.67
N ASN A 72 12.51 -28.90 5.59
CA ASN A 72 12.49 -30.35 5.37
C ASN A 72 12.79 -30.76 3.91
N GLY A 73 13.00 -29.78 3.01
CA GLY A 73 13.28 -30.01 1.59
C GLY A 73 12.04 -30.06 0.70
N ASP A 74 10.82 -29.97 1.23
CA ASP A 74 9.60 -29.96 0.41
C ASP A 74 9.50 -28.64 -0.40
N LEU A 75 9.13 -28.74 -1.67
CA LEU A 75 8.80 -27.59 -2.51
C LEU A 75 7.28 -27.52 -2.65
N THR A 76 6.68 -26.45 -2.11
CA THR A 76 5.23 -26.29 -2.02
C THR A 76 4.80 -24.91 -2.48
N GLN A 77 3.63 -24.83 -3.11
CA GLN A 77 2.97 -23.56 -3.42
C GLN A 77 1.95 -23.23 -2.32
N ILE A 78 1.96 -21.99 -1.84
CA ILE A 78 1.05 -21.54 -0.79
C ILE A 78 0.11 -20.50 -1.37
N ASN A 79 -1.12 -20.89 -1.70
CA ASN A 79 -2.12 -19.97 -2.26
C ASN A 79 -3.00 -19.32 -1.20
N ASP A 80 -3.23 -20.00 -0.07
CA ASP A 80 -4.10 -19.53 1.01
C ASP A 80 -3.32 -19.09 2.25
N VAL A 81 -3.81 -18.04 2.91
CA VAL A 81 -3.28 -17.54 4.19
C VAL A 81 -3.28 -18.62 5.28
N LYS A 82 -4.25 -19.54 5.26
CA LYS A 82 -4.35 -20.63 6.26
C LYS A 82 -3.20 -21.63 6.17
N ASN A 83 -2.55 -21.72 5.01
CA ASN A 83 -1.50 -22.70 4.72
C ASN A 83 -0.08 -22.11 4.91
N ILE A 84 0.05 -20.89 5.41
CA ILE A 84 1.34 -20.26 5.68
C ILE A 84 2.10 -21.08 6.72
N ARG A 85 3.37 -21.37 6.42
CA ARG A 85 4.26 -22.06 7.34
C ARG A 85 5.44 -21.19 7.77
N SER A 86 5.94 -21.42 8.97
CA SER A 86 7.08 -20.71 9.55
C SER A 86 8.43 -21.32 9.17
N ASP A 87 8.46 -22.56 8.68
CA ASP A 87 9.66 -23.33 8.34
C ASP A 87 10.12 -23.10 6.89
N VAL A 88 9.95 -21.89 6.37
CA VAL A 88 10.39 -21.53 5.01
C VAL A 88 11.90 -21.33 5.00
N LYS A 89 12.59 -22.11 4.17
CA LYS A 89 14.04 -22.01 3.92
C LYS A 89 14.33 -20.96 2.84
N LYS A 90 13.62 -21.00 1.72
CA LYS A 90 13.81 -20.08 0.59
C LYS A 90 12.49 -19.87 -0.17
N ILE A 91 12.22 -18.63 -0.56
CA ILE A 91 11.13 -18.27 -1.47
C ILE A 91 11.67 -18.33 -2.89
N ILE A 92 11.19 -19.29 -3.66
CA ILE A 92 11.67 -19.59 -5.02
C ILE A 92 10.97 -18.70 -6.05
N ASP A 93 9.68 -18.45 -5.85
CA ASP A 93 8.84 -17.57 -6.65
C ASP A 93 7.93 -16.74 -5.73
N LEU A 94 7.76 -15.45 -6.03
CA LEU A 94 6.92 -14.55 -5.23
C LEU A 94 5.42 -14.70 -5.52
N GLY A 95 5.04 -15.49 -6.53
CA GLY A 95 3.67 -15.59 -7.01
C GLY A 95 3.37 -14.56 -8.10
N GLU A 96 2.08 -14.40 -8.37
CA GLU A 96 1.60 -13.49 -9.41
C GLU A 96 1.39 -12.06 -8.89
N ILE A 97 1.55 -11.09 -9.79
CA ILE A 97 1.09 -9.71 -9.61
C ILE A 97 0.10 -9.38 -10.71
N LEU A 98 -1.10 -9.00 -10.30
CA LEU A 98 -2.20 -8.64 -11.18
C LEU A 98 -2.09 -7.14 -11.51
N ILE A 99 -1.85 -6.84 -12.78
CA ILE A 99 -1.70 -5.46 -13.27
C ILE A 99 -2.81 -5.15 -14.30
N PRO A 100 -3.62 -4.11 -14.06
CA PRO A 100 -4.63 -3.65 -15.01
C PRO A 100 -4.01 -3.16 -16.32
N PHE A 101 -4.74 -3.29 -17.42
CA PHE A 101 -4.28 -2.80 -18.72
C PHE A 101 -4.18 -1.28 -18.73
N GLY A 102 -5.12 -0.60 -18.07
CA GLY A 102 -5.15 0.85 -17.90
C GLY A 102 -3.81 1.44 -17.43
N GLU A 103 -3.08 0.72 -16.59
CA GLU A 103 -1.76 1.14 -16.09
C GLU A 103 -0.70 1.15 -17.19
N PHE A 104 -0.76 0.21 -18.14
CA PHE A 104 0.13 0.19 -19.30
C PHE A 104 -0.22 1.29 -20.30
N HIS A 105 -1.52 1.59 -20.44
CA HIS A 105 -2.03 2.65 -21.29
C HIS A 105 -1.63 4.05 -20.78
N GLU A 106 -1.85 4.34 -19.50
CA GLU A 106 -1.47 5.61 -18.85
C GLU A 106 0.04 5.88 -18.99
N ASN A 107 0.86 4.89 -18.65
CA ASN A 107 2.31 5.03 -18.71
C ASN A 107 2.89 4.92 -20.13
N ASN A 108 2.04 4.75 -21.15
CA ASN A 108 2.40 4.60 -22.56
C ASN A 108 3.53 3.58 -22.78
N SER A 109 3.40 2.42 -22.13
CA SER A 109 4.40 1.35 -22.16
C SER A 109 4.08 0.30 -23.22
N LEU A 110 5.12 -0.36 -23.76
CA LEU A 110 4.94 -1.56 -24.56
C LEU A 110 4.42 -2.68 -23.67
N LEU A 111 3.48 -3.47 -24.18
CA LEU A 111 2.95 -4.62 -23.46
C LEU A 111 4.02 -5.72 -23.37
N PRO A 112 4.47 -6.12 -22.17
CA PRO A 112 5.28 -7.31 -22.02
C PRO A 112 4.49 -8.56 -22.34
N ASP A 113 5.19 -9.66 -22.65
CA ASP A 113 4.55 -10.95 -22.89
C ASP A 113 3.65 -11.35 -21.72
N SER A 114 2.40 -11.66 -22.03
CA SER A 114 1.50 -12.21 -21.04
C SER A 114 1.95 -13.60 -20.61
N SER A 115 1.83 -13.88 -19.32
CA SER A 115 1.78 -15.26 -18.82
C SER A 115 0.63 -16.02 -19.47
N TYR A 116 0.85 -17.29 -19.82
CA TYR A 116 -0.22 -18.15 -20.32
C TYR A 116 -1.11 -18.63 -19.16
N VAL A 117 -2.25 -17.98 -19.01
CA VAL A 117 -3.18 -18.11 -17.87
C VAL A 117 -4.54 -18.65 -18.30
N TYR A 118 -5.37 -19.05 -17.34
CA TYR A 118 -6.67 -19.68 -17.60
C TYR A 118 -7.59 -18.79 -18.45
N GLU A 119 -7.59 -17.47 -18.21
CA GLU A 119 -8.42 -16.52 -18.97
C GLU A 119 -8.07 -16.48 -20.46
N TRP A 120 -6.82 -16.76 -20.80
CA TRP A 120 -6.38 -16.90 -22.17
C TRP A 120 -6.73 -18.29 -22.70
N TRP A 121 -6.36 -19.35 -21.98
CA TRP A 121 -6.57 -20.73 -22.40
C TRP A 121 -8.04 -21.06 -22.70
N VAL A 122 -8.97 -20.58 -21.87
CA VAL A 122 -10.41 -20.79 -22.10
C VAL A 122 -10.90 -20.10 -23.38
N GLN A 123 -10.31 -18.96 -23.75
CA GLN A 123 -10.66 -18.25 -24.98
C GLN A 123 -10.09 -18.94 -26.23
N ASP A 124 -8.88 -19.51 -26.15
CA ASP A 124 -8.32 -20.33 -27.23
C ASP A 124 -9.26 -21.51 -27.53
N LEU A 125 -9.74 -22.20 -26.48
CA LEU A 125 -10.69 -23.30 -26.63
C LEU A 125 -12.06 -22.84 -27.17
N GLN A 126 -12.58 -21.71 -26.68
CA GLN A 126 -13.82 -21.12 -27.18
C GLN A 126 -13.73 -20.69 -28.65
N GLN A 127 -12.56 -20.23 -29.09
CA GLN A 127 -12.33 -19.85 -30.48
C GLN A 127 -12.37 -21.07 -31.40
N VAL A 128 -11.68 -22.16 -31.02
CA VAL A 128 -11.68 -23.42 -31.81
C VAL A 128 -13.09 -24.00 -31.92
N LEU A 129 -13.86 -23.96 -30.84
CA LEU A 129 -15.24 -24.43 -30.83
C LEU A 129 -16.24 -23.42 -31.42
N GLY A 130 -15.83 -22.20 -31.76
CA GLY A 130 -16.73 -21.17 -32.30
C GLY A 130 -17.81 -20.69 -31.30
N CYS A 131 -17.50 -20.67 -30.00
CA CYS A 131 -18.37 -20.17 -28.93
C CYS A 131 -17.79 -18.95 -28.19
N LEU A 132 -16.81 -18.26 -28.77
CA LEU A 132 -16.24 -17.03 -28.23
C LEU A 132 -17.33 -15.96 -28.02
N PRO A 133 -17.38 -15.27 -26.86
CA PRO A 133 -18.41 -14.28 -26.61
C PRO A 133 -18.28 -13.09 -27.56
N LYS A 134 -19.43 -12.57 -28.02
CA LYS A 134 -19.49 -11.39 -28.90
C LYS A 134 -19.15 -10.10 -28.16
N THR A 135 -19.51 -10.01 -26.88
CA THR A 135 -19.14 -8.88 -26.02
C THR A 135 -18.49 -9.38 -24.73
N ASN A 136 -17.55 -8.62 -24.18
CA ASN A 136 -16.86 -8.95 -22.93
C ASN A 136 -17.68 -8.59 -21.67
N LYS A 137 -19.02 -8.64 -21.78
CA LYS A 137 -19.95 -8.45 -20.67
C LYS A 137 -20.20 -9.78 -19.96
N ILE A 138 -20.50 -9.71 -18.67
CA ILE A 138 -20.61 -10.88 -17.81
C ILE A 138 -21.66 -11.91 -18.25
N ASN A 139 -22.81 -11.47 -18.77
CA ASN A 139 -23.87 -12.36 -19.23
C ASN A 139 -23.45 -13.15 -20.48
N ASP A 140 -22.79 -12.49 -21.42
CA ASP A 140 -22.31 -13.13 -22.66
C ASP A 140 -21.18 -14.11 -22.36
N ILE A 141 -20.28 -13.75 -21.43
CA ILE A 141 -19.22 -14.64 -20.95
C ILE A 141 -19.82 -15.87 -20.28
N THR A 142 -20.78 -15.69 -19.38
CA THR A 142 -21.43 -16.79 -18.67
C THR A 142 -22.13 -17.74 -19.65
N ASN A 143 -22.82 -17.19 -20.64
CA ASN A 143 -23.47 -18.00 -21.68
C ASN A 143 -22.46 -18.76 -22.56
N ALA A 144 -21.34 -18.12 -22.92
CA ALA A 144 -20.26 -18.75 -23.66
C ALA A 144 -19.61 -19.90 -22.87
N ASP A 145 -19.31 -19.67 -21.59
CA ASP A 145 -18.72 -20.67 -20.70
C ASP A 145 -19.67 -21.86 -20.46
N LEU A 146 -20.98 -21.62 -20.30
CA LEU A 146 -21.98 -22.68 -20.21
C LEU A 146 -22.09 -23.49 -21.51
N THR A 147 -22.10 -22.82 -22.66
CA THR A 147 -22.15 -23.47 -23.97
C THR A 147 -20.92 -24.33 -24.19
N LEU A 148 -19.74 -23.83 -23.77
CA LEU A 148 -18.49 -24.55 -23.81
C LEU A 148 -18.57 -25.83 -22.97
N GLN A 149 -19.00 -25.72 -21.71
CA GLN A 149 -19.15 -26.87 -20.82
C GLN A 149 -20.10 -27.93 -21.38
N GLN A 150 -21.22 -27.52 -21.99
CA GLN A 150 -22.17 -28.43 -22.62
C GLN A 150 -21.56 -29.19 -23.79
N ARG A 151 -20.83 -28.51 -24.69
CA ARG A 151 -20.20 -29.14 -25.86
C ARG A 151 -19.12 -30.14 -25.46
N ILE A 152 -18.25 -29.77 -24.52
CA ILE A 152 -17.20 -30.68 -24.04
C ILE A 152 -17.83 -31.90 -23.36
N THR A 153 -18.86 -31.71 -22.54
CA THR A 153 -19.55 -32.83 -21.89
C THR A 153 -20.20 -33.76 -22.92
N GLN A 154 -20.76 -33.21 -24.01
CA GLN A 154 -21.33 -34.00 -25.10
C GLN A 154 -20.27 -34.77 -25.88
N GLU A 155 -19.14 -34.15 -26.22
CA GLU A 155 -18.08 -34.78 -27.02
C GLU A 155 -17.32 -35.87 -26.23
N PHE A 156 -16.98 -35.61 -24.97
CA PHE A 156 -16.27 -36.58 -24.13
C PHE A 156 -17.19 -37.64 -23.50
N GLN A 157 -18.51 -37.48 -23.62
CA GLN A 157 -19.54 -38.32 -22.99
C GLN A 157 -19.39 -38.46 -21.46
N ARG A 158 -18.61 -37.56 -20.84
CA ARG A 158 -18.37 -37.45 -19.40
C ARG A 158 -18.16 -36.00 -19.03
N PHE A 159 -18.44 -35.67 -17.78
CA PHE A 159 -18.18 -34.34 -17.26
C PHE A 159 -16.67 -34.13 -17.06
N VAL A 160 -16.12 -33.12 -17.73
CA VAL A 160 -14.74 -32.66 -17.55
C VAL A 160 -14.79 -31.26 -16.95
N ASP A 161 -14.16 -31.06 -15.79
CA ASP A 161 -14.01 -29.73 -15.22
C ASP A 161 -13.02 -28.93 -16.06
N ILE A 162 -13.50 -27.89 -16.75
CA ILE A 162 -12.67 -27.04 -17.62
C ILE A 162 -11.71 -26.18 -16.82
N ARG A 163 -12.09 -25.79 -15.59
CA ARG A 163 -11.31 -24.88 -14.76
C ARG A 163 -10.17 -25.60 -14.06
N HIS A 164 -10.42 -26.82 -13.59
CA HIS A 164 -9.44 -27.68 -12.96
C HIS A 164 -9.51 -29.10 -13.53
N PRO A 165 -9.14 -29.29 -14.81
CA PRO A 165 -9.19 -30.60 -15.46
C PRO A 165 -8.20 -31.56 -14.79
N THR A 166 -8.40 -32.87 -14.91
CA THR A 166 -7.35 -33.83 -14.51
C THR A 166 -6.15 -33.73 -15.47
N PRO A 167 -4.94 -34.17 -15.09
CA PRO A 167 -3.78 -34.09 -15.98
C PRO A 167 -4.01 -34.82 -17.32
N GLN A 168 -4.73 -35.95 -17.30
CA GLN A 168 -5.05 -36.71 -18.51
C GLN A 168 -6.04 -35.95 -19.39
N ASP A 169 -7.07 -35.34 -18.80
CA ASP A 169 -8.07 -34.55 -19.52
C ASP A 169 -7.44 -33.30 -20.16
N ALA A 170 -6.53 -32.63 -19.45
CA ALA A 170 -5.83 -31.46 -19.97
C ALA A 170 -5.02 -31.78 -21.23
N PHE A 171 -4.34 -32.93 -21.27
CA PHE A 171 -3.63 -33.38 -22.47
C PHE A 171 -4.60 -33.84 -23.58
N ALA A 172 -5.69 -34.54 -23.22
CA ALA A 172 -6.69 -34.95 -24.20
C ALA A 172 -7.35 -33.76 -24.91
N LEU A 173 -7.69 -32.70 -24.15
CA LEU A 173 -8.22 -31.45 -24.71
C LEU A 173 -7.21 -30.77 -25.64
N ALA A 174 -5.94 -30.71 -25.23
CA ALA A 174 -4.87 -30.12 -26.02
C ALA A 174 -4.64 -30.87 -27.35
N GLU A 175 -4.68 -32.20 -27.32
CA GLU A 175 -4.52 -33.05 -28.50
C GLU A 175 -5.71 -32.97 -29.45
N GLN A 176 -6.94 -33.07 -28.93
CA GLN A 176 -8.16 -33.09 -29.74
C GLN A 176 -8.42 -31.76 -30.44
N TYR A 177 -8.22 -30.64 -29.74
CA TYR A 177 -8.53 -29.31 -30.26
C TYR A 177 -7.30 -28.54 -30.75
N THR A 178 -6.12 -29.14 -30.69
CA THR A 178 -4.84 -28.50 -31.06
C THR A 178 -4.63 -27.16 -30.35
N ILE A 179 -4.95 -27.12 -29.04
CA ILE A 179 -4.74 -25.95 -28.19
C ILE A 179 -3.53 -26.17 -27.26
N PRO A 180 -2.90 -25.10 -26.74
CA PRO A 180 -1.81 -25.28 -25.80
C PRO A 180 -2.24 -25.92 -24.48
N LEU A 181 -1.30 -26.56 -23.79
CA LEU A 181 -1.54 -27.25 -22.51
C LEU A 181 -2.13 -26.30 -21.45
N HIS A 182 -3.07 -26.82 -20.65
CA HIS A 182 -3.71 -26.08 -19.56
C HIS A 182 -2.68 -25.46 -18.58
N PRO A 183 -2.83 -24.19 -18.17
CA PRO A 183 -1.90 -23.49 -17.29
C PRO A 183 -1.57 -24.18 -15.96
N ASP A 184 -2.56 -24.82 -15.30
CA ASP A 184 -2.35 -25.53 -14.02
C ASP A 184 -1.25 -26.60 -14.10
N TYR A 185 -1.08 -27.24 -15.27
CA TYR A 185 -0.10 -28.30 -15.49
C TYR A 185 1.15 -27.84 -16.24
N ASN A 186 1.22 -26.56 -16.60
CA ASN A 186 2.35 -25.97 -17.27
C ASN A 186 3.42 -25.59 -16.23
N LEU A 187 4.70 -25.85 -16.50
CA LEU A 187 5.80 -25.56 -15.57
C LEU A 187 6.69 -24.44 -16.12
N PHE A 188 7.70 -24.01 -15.37
CA PHE A 188 8.63 -22.96 -15.81
C PHE A 188 9.69 -23.47 -16.79
N TRP A 189 9.27 -24.16 -17.85
CA TRP A 189 10.15 -24.72 -18.87
C TRP A 189 11.08 -23.69 -19.51
N HIS A 190 10.59 -22.46 -19.69
CA HIS A 190 11.35 -21.33 -20.25
C HIS A 190 12.53 -20.89 -19.37
N ASP A 191 12.54 -21.22 -18.07
CA ASP A 191 13.66 -20.89 -17.18
C ASP A 191 14.80 -21.92 -17.29
N LEU A 192 14.56 -23.10 -17.88
CA LEU A 192 15.57 -24.15 -18.03
C LEU A 192 16.33 -24.04 -19.37
N SER A 193 17.57 -24.53 -19.39
CA SER A 193 18.29 -24.81 -20.64
C SER A 193 17.82 -26.14 -21.25
N THR A 194 17.99 -26.29 -22.56
CA THR A 194 17.71 -27.54 -23.28
C THR A 194 18.55 -28.71 -22.74
N GLU A 195 19.78 -28.46 -22.30
CA GLU A 195 20.64 -29.44 -21.63
C GLU A 195 20.06 -29.91 -20.30
N ASN A 196 19.55 -28.99 -19.45
CA ASN A 196 18.94 -29.35 -18.17
C ASN A 196 17.68 -30.20 -18.37
N VAL A 197 16.87 -29.89 -19.38
CA VAL A 197 15.69 -30.70 -19.74
C VAL A 197 16.12 -32.11 -20.15
N ARG A 198 17.19 -32.25 -20.94
CA ARG A 198 17.73 -33.55 -21.33
C ARG A 198 18.23 -34.35 -20.12
N THR A 199 19.03 -33.73 -19.25
CA THR A 199 19.57 -34.37 -18.03
C THR A 199 18.43 -34.85 -17.13
N LEU A 200 17.40 -34.04 -16.95
CA LEU A 200 16.21 -34.40 -16.20
C LEU A 200 15.49 -35.60 -16.83
N ALA A 201 15.29 -35.56 -18.14
CA ALA A 201 14.55 -36.59 -18.87
C ALA A 201 15.30 -37.94 -18.89
N THR A 202 16.63 -37.94 -19.05
CA THR A 202 17.46 -39.15 -18.92
C THR A 202 17.42 -39.71 -17.51
N TYR A 203 17.50 -38.84 -16.50
CA TYR A 203 17.46 -39.25 -15.10
C TYR A 203 16.12 -39.89 -14.72
N ILE A 204 15.00 -39.30 -15.15
CA ILE A 204 13.66 -39.86 -14.92
C ILE A 204 13.52 -41.21 -15.60
N LYS A 205 14.06 -41.38 -16.81
CA LYS A 205 14.04 -42.67 -17.52
C LYS A 205 14.80 -43.77 -16.77
N GLU A 206 16.01 -43.46 -16.29
CA GLU A 206 16.90 -44.46 -15.68
C GLU A 206 16.52 -44.80 -14.23
N GLN A 207 16.06 -43.81 -13.47
CA GLN A 207 15.91 -43.91 -12.02
C GLN A 207 14.47 -43.68 -11.53
N GLY A 208 13.57 -43.20 -12.39
CA GLY A 208 12.18 -42.94 -12.04
C GLY A 208 11.38 -44.21 -11.82
N ARG A 209 10.64 -44.25 -10.71
CA ARG A 209 9.72 -45.34 -10.40
C ARG A 209 8.29 -44.80 -10.38
N PRO A 210 7.49 -45.09 -11.42
CA PRO A 210 6.08 -44.73 -11.43
C PRO A 210 5.30 -45.70 -10.54
N MET A 211 4.41 -45.18 -9.71
CA MET A 211 3.44 -45.95 -8.95
C MET A 211 2.04 -45.45 -9.30
N VAL A 212 1.22 -46.33 -9.86
CA VAL A 212 -0.17 -46.01 -10.18
C VAL A 212 -1.03 -46.42 -8.98
N LYS A 213 -1.54 -45.43 -8.23
CA LYS A 213 -2.59 -45.64 -7.21
C LYS A 213 -3.91 -45.07 -7.76
N GLU A 214 -4.54 -44.15 -7.03
CA GLU A 214 -5.66 -43.33 -7.54
C GLU A 214 -5.17 -42.25 -8.51
N ASN A 215 -4.01 -41.65 -8.23
CA ASN A 215 -3.28 -40.74 -9.11
C ASN A 215 -1.88 -41.32 -9.43
N LEU A 216 -1.26 -40.85 -10.51
CA LEU A 216 0.09 -41.22 -10.87
C LEU A 216 1.09 -40.55 -9.92
N LEU A 217 1.88 -41.35 -9.22
CA LEU A 217 2.93 -40.88 -8.33
C LEU A 217 4.30 -41.28 -8.88
N LEU A 218 5.20 -40.31 -9.04
CA LEU A 218 6.56 -40.54 -9.52
C LEU A 218 7.54 -40.37 -8.35
N THR A 219 8.32 -41.42 -8.06
CA THR A 219 9.44 -41.33 -7.12
C THR A 219 10.77 -41.27 -7.85
N LEU A 220 11.65 -40.38 -7.39
CA LEU A 220 12.99 -40.17 -7.92
C LEU A 220 14.00 -40.25 -6.76
N PRO A 221 15.15 -40.94 -6.89
CA PRO A 221 16.20 -40.87 -5.89
C PRO A 221 16.72 -39.44 -5.70
N SER A 222 17.16 -39.11 -4.49
CA SER A 222 17.66 -37.77 -4.19
C SER A 222 19.00 -37.53 -4.87
N ASN A 223 19.03 -36.60 -5.82
CA ASN A 223 20.24 -36.09 -6.45
C ASN A 223 20.28 -34.54 -6.34
N PRO A 224 21.37 -33.92 -5.86
CA PRO A 224 21.46 -32.46 -5.71
C PRO A 224 21.32 -31.67 -7.02
N GLU A 225 21.88 -32.16 -8.12
CA GLU A 225 21.81 -31.50 -9.43
C GLU A 225 20.37 -31.50 -9.95
N ILE A 226 19.71 -32.66 -9.89
CA ILE A 226 18.29 -32.79 -10.25
C ILE A 226 17.43 -31.92 -9.33
N LYS A 227 17.73 -31.85 -8.03
CA LYS A 227 16.99 -31.01 -7.08
C LYS A 227 16.95 -29.55 -7.52
N GLU A 228 18.09 -28.98 -7.93
CA GLU A 228 18.13 -27.61 -8.43
C GLU A 228 17.29 -27.45 -9.71
N ILE A 229 17.36 -28.41 -10.64
CA ILE A 229 16.53 -28.40 -11.86
C ILE A 229 15.03 -28.44 -11.50
N LEU A 230 14.61 -29.29 -10.55
CA LEU A 230 13.22 -29.38 -10.08
C LEU A 230 12.75 -28.06 -9.43
N ILE A 231 13.64 -27.40 -8.68
CA ILE A 231 13.37 -26.09 -8.06
C ILE A 231 13.25 -25.00 -9.14
N GLU A 232 14.12 -25.00 -10.15
CA GLU A 232 14.05 -24.03 -11.26
C GLU A 232 12.77 -24.21 -12.08
N LEU A 233 12.37 -25.46 -12.34
CA LEU A 233 11.14 -25.81 -13.04
C LEU A 233 9.87 -25.40 -12.28
N GLY A 234 9.96 -25.21 -10.97
CA GLY A 234 8.82 -24.96 -10.09
C GLY A 234 7.98 -26.23 -9.82
N LEU A 235 8.57 -27.42 -9.98
CA LEU A 235 7.86 -28.69 -9.83
C LEU A 235 7.62 -29.02 -8.36
N LEU A 236 6.38 -28.95 -7.90
CA LEU A 236 6.03 -29.26 -6.51
C LEU A 236 6.34 -30.73 -6.16
N HIS A 237 7.11 -30.95 -5.10
CA HIS A 237 7.54 -32.28 -4.68
C HIS A 237 7.82 -32.36 -3.18
N LYS A 238 7.63 -33.56 -2.61
CA LYS A 238 7.95 -33.87 -1.21
C LYS A 238 9.26 -34.66 -1.12
N GLN A 239 10.07 -34.39 -0.10
CA GLN A 239 11.32 -35.10 0.13
C GLN A 239 11.20 -36.01 1.35
N ARG A 240 11.24 -37.33 1.16
CA ARG A 240 11.14 -38.33 2.24
C ARG A 240 12.15 -39.44 2.00
N GLU A 241 12.82 -39.90 3.06
CA GLU A 241 13.74 -41.06 3.00
C GLU A 241 14.79 -41.02 1.87
N GLY A 242 15.27 -39.82 1.51
CA GLY A 242 16.23 -39.67 0.41
C GLY A 242 15.64 -39.83 -0.99
N GLN A 243 14.32 -39.66 -1.15
CA GLN A 243 13.61 -39.67 -2.43
C GLN A 243 12.75 -38.41 -2.59
N PHE A 244 12.56 -38.00 -3.84
CA PHE A 244 11.60 -36.98 -4.25
C PHE A 244 10.31 -37.65 -4.71
N ILE A 245 9.19 -37.21 -4.16
CA ILE A 245 7.85 -37.71 -4.45
C ILE A 245 7.08 -36.61 -5.18
N VAL A 246 6.70 -36.88 -6.42
CA VAL A 246 5.93 -36.00 -7.29
C VAL A 246 4.55 -36.63 -7.51
N ASP A 247 3.49 -35.86 -7.30
CA ASP A 247 2.10 -36.31 -7.42
C ASP A 247 1.41 -35.52 -8.55
N HIS A 248 0.92 -34.32 -8.24
CA HIS A 248 0.14 -33.47 -9.16
C HIS A 248 0.76 -33.27 -10.57
N TYR A 249 2.09 -33.17 -10.65
CA TYR A 249 2.81 -32.93 -11.90
C TYR A 249 3.47 -34.18 -12.51
N ALA A 250 3.24 -35.38 -11.97
CA ALA A 250 3.92 -36.59 -12.43
C ALA A 250 3.62 -36.90 -13.91
N TYR A 251 2.34 -36.87 -14.31
CA TYR A 251 1.93 -37.14 -15.68
C TYR A 251 2.39 -36.04 -16.66
N PRO A 252 2.18 -34.74 -16.39
CA PRO A 252 2.72 -33.67 -17.23
C PRO A 252 4.23 -33.72 -17.38
N LEU A 253 4.97 -34.02 -16.31
CA LEU A 253 6.43 -34.10 -16.34
C LEU A 253 6.92 -35.22 -17.27
N LEU A 254 6.37 -36.44 -17.15
CA LEU A 254 6.75 -37.56 -18.01
C LEU A 254 6.47 -37.25 -19.48
N ARG A 255 5.27 -36.75 -19.78
CA ARG A 255 4.87 -36.38 -21.14
C ARG A 255 5.79 -35.29 -21.70
N CYS A 256 6.04 -34.21 -20.95
CA CYS A 256 6.93 -33.12 -21.38
C CYS A 256 8.38 -33.56 -21.57
N CYS A 257 8.82 -34.62 -20.90
CA CYS A 257 10.12 -35.25 -21.13
C CYS A 257 10.12 -36.26 -22.28
N GLY A 258 9.01 -36.46 -23.01
CA GLY A 258 8.91 -37.43 -24.11
C GLY A 258 8.84 -38.89 -23.63
N LEU A 259 8.44 -39.10 -22.38
CA LEU A 259 8.37 -40.39 -21.72
C LEU A 259 6.91 -40.84 -21.53
N GLU A 260 6.69 -42.14 -21.58
CA GLU A 260 5.41 -42.79 -21.30
C GLU A 260 5.60 -44.00 -20.38
N ILE A 261 4.52 -44.43 -19.75
CA ILE A 261 4.52 -45.63 -18.90
C ILE A 261 3.95 -46.79 -19.72
N LYS A 262 4.76 -47.82 -19.94
CA LYS A 262 4.33 -49.11 -20.51
C LYS A 262 4.77 -50.22 -19.57
N GLU A 263 3.84 -51.10 -19.17
CA GLU A 263 4.13 -52.23 -18.25
C GLU A 263 4.87 -51.80 -16.97
N GLU A 264 4.43 -50.70 -16.34
CA GLU A 264 5.04 -50.12 -15.12
C GLU A 264 6.50 -49.64 -15.28
N LYS A 265 7.02 -49.59 -16.51
CA LYS A 265 8.34 -49.03 -16.85
C LYS A 265 8.21 -47.75 -17.65
N ILE A 266 9.15 -46.84 -17.40
CA ILE A 266 9.25 -45.58 -18.13
C ILE A 266 9.99 -45.85 -19.45
N VAL A 267 9.32 -45.64 -20.56
CA VAL A 267 9.87 -45.84 -21.92
C VAL A 267 9.89 -44.52 -22.68
N THR A 268 10.88 -44.37 -23.58
CA THR A 268 10.93 -43.26 -24.51
C THR A 268 9.90 -43.46 -25.61
N THR A 269 9.17 -42.40 -25.95
CA THR A 269 8.23 -42.39 -27.08
C THR A 269 8.93 -42.09 -28.39
N ASP A 270 8.25 -42.31 -29.52
CA ASP A 270 8.77 -41.96 -30.86
C ASP A 270 9.03 -40.46 -31.03
N ARG A 271 8.47 -39.63 -30.13
CA ARG A 271 8.69 -38.18 -30.05
C ARG A 271 10.04 -37.81 -29.44
N TRP A 272 10.67 -38.74 -28.73
CA TRP A 272 11.97 -38.49 -28.10
C TRP A 272 13.00 -38.15 -29.16
N SER A 273 13.55 -36.94 -29.08
CA SER A 273 14.49 -36.43 -30.06
C SER A 273 15.54 -35.53 -29.40
N LEU A 274 16.66 -35.33 -30.09
CA LEU A 274 17.68 -34.38 -29.66
C LEU A 274 17.21 -32.94 -29.95
N PRO A 275 17.64 -31.95 -29.15
CA PRO A 275 17.41 -30.54 -29.44
C PRO A 275 18.04 -30.21 -30.80
N ALA A 276 17.29 -29.55 -31.68
CA ALA A 276 17.82 -29.08 -32.95
C ALA A 276 18.66 -27.81 -32.73
N GLU A 277 19.56 -27.49 -33.67
CA GLU A 277 20.32 -26.24 -33.63
C GLU A 277 19.37 -25.04 -33.69
N GLY A 278 19.37 -24.21 -32.64
CA GLY A 278 18.53 -23.01 -32.54
C GLY A 278 17.17 -23.22 -31.86
N ASP A 279 16.82 -24.43 -31.42
CA ASP A 279 15.57 -24.69 -30.68
C ASP A 279 15.51 -23.86 -29.38
N THR A 280 14.40 -23.14 -29.18
CA THR A 280 14.08 -22.64 -27.84
C THR A 280 13.65 -23.79 -26.93
N THR A 281 13.87 -23.65 -25.61
CA THR A 281 13.49 -24.71 -24.65
C THR A 281 12.00 -25.07 -24.75
N ILE A 282 11.13 -24.08 -25.01
CA ILE A 282 9.68 -24.30 -25.11
C ILE A 282 9.32 -25.12 -26.35
N GLU A 283 9.92 -24.84 -27.50
CA GLU A 283 9.70 -25.60 -28.75
C GLU A 283 10.17 -27.05 -28.58
N PHE A 284 11.34 -27.23 -27.96
CA PHE A 284 11.87 -28.54 -27.65
C PHE A 284 10.92 -29.37 -26.76
N VAL A 285 10.45 -28.79 -25.65
CA VAL A 285 9.51 -29.49 -24.74
C VAL A 285 8.14 -29.72 -25.41
N SER A 286 7.67 -28.79 -26.25
CA SER A 286 6.42 -28.96 -27.01
C SER A 286 6.50 -30.19 -27.92
N ARG A 287 7.60 -30.33 -28.67
CA ARG A 287 7.87 -31.49 -29.54
C ARG A 287 7.91 -32.80 -28.76
N LEU A 288 8.57 -32.83 -27.61
CA LEU A 288 8.63 -34.01 -26.74
C LEU A 288 7.24 -34.39 -26.20
N SER A 289 6.45 -33.40 -25.79
CA SER A 289 5.12 -33.61 -25.18
C SER A 289 4.04 -34.07 -26.16
N GLY A 290 4.20 -33.74 -27.44
CA GLY A 290 3.20 -33.91 -28.49
C GLY A 290 2.08 -32.86 -28.47
N VAL A 291 2.16 -31.87 -27.58
CA VAL A 291 1.21 -30.75 -27.48
C VAL A 291 1.97 -29.43 -27.46
N THR A 292 1.31 -28.33 -27.83
CA THR A 292 1.93 -27.01 -27.76
C THR A 292 2.05 -26.56 -26.31
N ILE A 293 3.25 -26.16 -25.88
CA ILE A 293 3.49 -25.56 -24.56
C ILE A 293 3.81 -24.09 -24.76
N ARG A 294 3.26 -23.23 -23.91
CA ARG A 294 3.56 -21.79 -23.90
C ARG A 294 4.33 -21.41 -22.64
N ALA A 295 5.02 -20.28 -22.67
CA ALA A 295 5.73 -19.77 -21.50
C ALA A 295 4.72 -19.44 -20.38
N ARG A 296 4.84 -20.10 -19.22
CA ARG A 296 3.99 -19.81 -18.06
C ARG A 296 4.26 -18.45 -17.42
N ALA A 297 5.51 -17.97 -17.44
CA ALA A 297 5.91 -16.74 -16.75
C ALA A 297 7.03 -15.98 -17.50
N PRO A 298 6.81 -15.61 -18.77
CA PRO A 298 7.86 -15.02 -19.62
C PRO A 298 8.36 -13.68 -19.06
N PHE A 299 7.48 -12.90 -18.43
CA PHE A 299 7.83 -11.60 -17.86
C PHE A 299 7.61 -11.56 -16.35
N ARG A 300 8.58 -10.99 -15.63
CA ARG A 300 8.56 -10.84 -14.16
C ARG A 300 8.80 -9.39 -13.77
N ILE A 301 8.02 -8.88 -12.82
CA ILE A 301 8.06 -7.49 -12.38
C ILE A 301 9.02 -7.33 -11.19
N GLY A 302 10.04 -6.50 -11.38
CA GLY A 302 10.91 -6.07 -10.29
C GLY A 302 10.17 -5.14 -9.33
N THR A 303 10.32 -5.37 -8.03
CA THR A 303 9.60 -4.61 -7.00
C THR A 303 10.46 -4.31 -5.78
N ARG A 304 10.17 -3.19 -5.13
CA ARG A 304 10.69 -2.85 -3.80
C ARG A 304 9.62 -2.16 -2.97
N MET A 305 9.66 -2.37 -1.66
CA MET A 305 8.86 -1.56 -0.73
C MET A 305 9.25 -0.07 -0.84
N GLY A 306 8.24 0.78 -0.87
CA GLY A 306 8.32 2.23 -0.81
C GLY A 306 7.95 2.72 0.60
N ARG A 307 6.86 3.48 0.71
CA ARG A 307 6.30 3.93 1.99
C ARG A 307 5.37 2.87 2.59
N PRO A 308 5.38 2.67 3.92
CA PRO A 308 4.37 1.86 4.57
C PRO A 308 2.99 2.55 4.45
N GLU A 309 1.93 1.78 4.69
CA GLU A 309 0.57 2.26 4.81
C GLU A 309 0.43 3.30 5.93
N LYS A 310 -0.67 4.06 6.01
CA LYS A 310 -0.89 5.01 7.11
C LYS A 310 -2.38 5.15 7.41
N ALA A 311 -2.72 5.10 8.69
CA ALA A 311 -4.02 5.52 9.22
C ALA A 311 -3.79 6.22 10.56
N SER A 312 -3.78 7.56 10.57
CA SER A 312 -3.48 8.31 11.79
C SER A 312 -4.08 9.72 11.82
N PRO A 313 -4.45 10.25 13.01
CA PRO A 313 -4.90 11.62 13.15
C PRO A 313 -3.81 12.62 12.72
N ARG A 314 -4.19 13.66 11.96
CA ARG A 314 -3.26 14.68 11.49
C ARG A 314 -2.89 15.64 12.63
N LYS A 315 -1.77 15.34 13.30
CA LYS A 315 -1.29 16.11 14.43
C LYS A 315 -0.21 17.11 14.02
N MET A 316 -0.39 18.38 14.38
CA MET A 316 0.71 19.37 14.33
C MET A 316 1.80 19.01 15.35
N ARG A 317 3.00 19.56 15.18
CA ARG A 317 4.11 19.38 16.12
C ARG A 317 4.45 20.70 16.80
N PRO A 318 4.29 20.81 18.13
CA PRO A 318 3.46 19.99 19.03
C PRO A 318 1.96 20.04 18.67
N PRO A 319 1.15 19.07 19.14
CA PRO A 319 -0.26 18.97 18.77
C PRO A 319 -1.15 19.89 19.64
N PRO A 320 -1.76 20.94 19.07
CA PRO A 320 -2.65 21.83 19.81
C PRO A 320 -4.07 21.25 19.93
N HIS A 321 -4.76 21.64 20.98
CA HIS A 321 -6.21 21.47 21.15
C HIS A 321 -6.97 22.75 20.72
N VAL A 322 -6.32 23.91 20.78
CA VAL A 322 -6.91 25.21 20.44
C VAL A 322 -5.92 26.11 19.72
N LEU A 323 -6.41 26.89 18.76
CA LEU A 323 -5.65 27.93 18.08
C LEU A 323 -5.62 29.23 18.90
N PHE A 324 -5.17 29.14 20.17
CA PHE A 324 -5.01 30.27 21.08
C PHE A 324 -3.51 30.54 21.35
N PRO A 325 -3.04 31.80 21.21
CA PRO A 325 -1.62 32.13 21.39
C PRO A 325 -1.23 32.16 22.88
N LEU A 326 -0.16 31.44 23.24
CA LEU A 326 0.40 31.36 24.60
C LEU A 326 1.82 31.93 24.71
N GLY A 327 2.45 32.32 23.60
CA GLY A 327 3.86 32.73 23.60
C GLY A 327 4.78 31.65 24.14
N ASN A 328 5.69 32.04 25.04
CA ASN A 328 6.59 31.13 25.76
C ASN A 328 6.06 30.73 27.15
N TYR A 329 4.92 31.26 27.58
CA TYR A 329 4.39 31.08 28.94
C TYR A 329 3.84 29.67 29.21
N GLY A 330 3.48 28.92 28.16
CA GLY A 330 3.01 27.53 28.28
C GLY A 330 4.12 26.47 28.37
N GLY A 331 5.38 26.88 28.49
CA GLY A 331 6.54 25.98 28.50
C GLY A 331 6.73 25.18 27.20
N ASN A 332 7.57 24.14 27.24
CA ASN A 332 7.90 23.33 26.06
C ASN A 332 6.69 22.61 25.46
N GLN A 333 5.72 22.23 26.29
CA GLN A 333 4.50 21.52 25.88
C GLN A 333 3.34 22.46 25.48
N ARG A 334 3.49 23.77 25.70
CA ARG A 334 2.49 24.81 25.36
C ARG A 334 1.15 24.60 26.07
N LEU A 335 1.20 24.34 27.38
CA LEU A 335 0.03 24.08 28.21
C LEU A 335 -0.66 25.40 28.60
N VAL A 336 -1.98 25.45 28.41
CA VAL A 336 -2.82 26.60 28.79
C VAL A 336 -2.85 26.77 30.32
N LYS A 337 -2.94 25.67 31.08
CA LYS A 337 -2.96 25.71 32.55
C LYS A 337 -1.68 26.33 33.12
N THR A 338 -0.50 25.91 32.66
CA THR A 338 0.79 26.49 33.06
C THR A 338 0.90 27.97 32.68
N ALA A 339 0.38 28.35 31.51
CA ALA A 339 0.34 29.76 31.14
C ALA A 339 -0.61 30.58 32.04
N ALA A 340 -1.71 29.97 32.52
CA ALA A 340 -2.71 30.61 33.37
C ALA A 340 -2.28 30.81 34.83
N GLU A 341 -1.23 30.13 35.28
CA GLU A 341 -0.58 30.42 36.58
C GLU A 341 0.10 31.81 36.58
N ASN A 342 0.41 32.37 35.41
CA ASN A 342 0.90 33.73 35.30
C ASN A 342 -0.26 34.73 35.36
N ILE A 343 -0.09 35.81 36.12
CA ILE A 343 -1.11 36.86 36.32
C ILE A 343 -1.55 37.46 34.98
N THR A 344 -0.62 37.73 34.06
CA THR A 344 -0.91 38.20 32.71
C THR A 344 0.11 37.66 31.70
N ILE A 345 -0.35 37.42 30.47
CA ILE A 345 0.51 37.04 29.34
C ILE A 345 0.50 38.13 28.26
N GLU A 346 1.66 38.42 27.67
CA GLU A 346 1.76 39.31 26.52
C GLU A 346 1.84 38.51 25.22
N VAL A 347 0.78 38.59 24.41
CA VAL A 347 0.68 37.86 23.14
C VAL A 347 0.16 38.73 22.01
N GLU A 348 0.57 38.43 20.78
CA GLU A 348 0.06 39.12 19.60
C GLU A 348 -1.32 38.57 19.23
N ALA A 349 -2.35 39.37 19.43
CA ALA A 349 -3.75 39.04 19.11
C ALA A 349 -4.42 40.21 18.37
N GLY A 350 -5.32 39.89 17.44
CA GLY A 350 -6.05 40.90 16.66
C GLY A 350 -6.97 41.77 17.52
N LYS A 351 -6.95 43.09 17.33
CA LYS A 351 -7.92 44.02 17.94
C LYS A 351 -9.27 43.93 17.23
N ARG A 352 -10.34 43.87 18.01
CA ARG A 352 -11.74 43.89 17.56
C ARG A 352 -12.52 44.92 18.37
N ARG A 353 -13.53 45.56 17.79
CA ARG A 353 -14.41 46.54 18.46
C ARG A 353 -15.85 46.06 18.45
N CYS A 354 -16.54 46.17 19.57
CA CYS A 354 -17.98 45.94 19.61
C CYS A 354 -18.73 47.13 18.98
N PRO A 355 -19.61 46.93 17.99
CA PRO A 355 -20.34 48.03 17.37
C PRO A 355 -21.38 48.66 18.32
N LYS A 356 -21.87 47.91 19.32
CA LYS A 356 -22.87 48.39 20.29
C LYS A 356 -22.26 49.07 21.51
N CYS A 357 -21.20 48.48 22.03
CA CYS A 357 -20.63 48.80 23.34
C CYS A 357 -19.32 49.58 23.21
N GLU A 358 -18.82 49.72 21.98
CA GLU A 358 -17.55 50.36 21.57
C GLU A 358 -16.26 49.86 22.23
N LYS A 359 -16.36 48.93 23.19
CA LYS A 359 -15.24 48.27 23.85
C LYS A 359 -14.36 47.54 22.83
N THR A 360 -13.05 47.70 22.98
CA THR A 360 -12.04 46.97 22.24
C THR A 360 -11.68 45.68 22.97
N THR A 361 -11.55 44.58 22.22
CA THR A 361 -11.24 43.24 22.75
C THR A 361 -10.59 42.38 21.66
N PHE A 362 -9.98 41.25 22.00
CA PHE A 362 -9.61 40.22 21.03
C PHE A 362 -10.72 39.20 20.79
N ARG A 363 -11.75 39.17 21.65
CA ARG A 363 -12.83 38.18 21.62
C ARG A 363 -13.76 38.38 20.43
N ILE A 364 -14.27 37.29 19.89
CA ILE A 364 -15.24 37.28 18.78
C ILE A 364 -16.60 37.84 19.22
N THR A 365 -16.99 37.58 20.46
CA THR A 365 -18.24 38.06 21.06
C THR A 365 -17.93 38.98 22.23
N CYS A 366 -18.57 40.14 22.27
CA CYS A 366 -18.46 41.06 23.40
C CYS A 366 -19.30 40.57 24.59
N ASP A 367 -19.03 41.11 25.79
CA ASP A 367 -19.80 40.80 27.01
C ASP A 367 -21.29 41.16 26.88
N CYS A 368 -21.61 42.13 26.03
CA CYS A 368 -22.98 42.51 25.69
C CYS A 368 -23.64 41.59 24.64
N GLY A 369 -22.99 40.48 24.27
CA GLY A 369 -23.52 39.47 23.34
C GLY A 369 -23.38 39.79 21.85
N THR A 370 -22.96 41.00 21.50
CA THR A 370 -22.81 41.42 20.09
C THR A 370 -21.50 40.92 19.48
N HIS A 371 -21.54 40.49 18.22
CA HIS A 371 -20.34 40.10 17.45
C HIS A 371 -19.44 41.32 17.23
N THR A 372 -18.14 41.17 17.53
CA THR A 372 -17.17 42.25 17.39
C THR A 372 -16.65 42.33 15.96
N GLN A 373 -16.30 43.52 15.47
CA GLN A 373 -15.73 43.73 14.14
C GLN A 373 -14.21 43.87 14.23
N ILE A 374 -13.49 43.45 13.19
CA ILE A 374 -12.03 43.54 13.12
C ILE A 374 -11.64 45.01 12.96
N LEU A 375 -10.71 45.49 13.79
CA LEU A 375 -10.07 46.80 13.62
C LEU A 375 -8.85 46.62 12.71
N GLU A 376 -8.90 47.17 11.51
CA GLU A 376 -7.75 47.19 10.60
C GLU A 376 -6.67 48.15 11.14
N GLY A 377 -5.48 47.63 11.45
CA GLY A 377 -4.38 48.40 12.05
C GLY A 377 -3.12 47.55 12.29
N LYS A 378 -2.05 48.16 12.81
CA LYS A 378 -0.83 47.43 13.20
C LYS A 378 -1.15 46.45 14.32
N LEU A 379 -0.68 45.21 14.17
CA LEU A 379 -0.78 44.18 15.21
C LEU A 379 0.07 44.63 16.41
N GLU A 380 -0.59 44.81 17.56
CA GLU A 380 0.05 45.15 18.82
C GLU A 380 -0.01 43.96 19.78
N LYS A 381 0.96 43.88 20.70
CA LYS A 381 0.90 42.91 21.80
C LYS A 381 -0.23 43.30 22.75
N GLN A 382 -1.06 42.33 23.09
CA GLN A 382 -2.12 42.49 24.08
C GLN A 382 -1.74 41.76 25.36
N THR A 383 -2.04 42.40 26.48
CA THR A 383 -1.94 41.82 27.82
C THR A 383 -3.26 41.08 28.10
N ILE A 384 -3.20 39.77 28.23
CA ILE A 384 -4.37 38.90 28.45
C ILE A 384 -4.24 38.24 29.83
N ASN A 385 -5.31 38.31 30.62
CA ASN A 385 -5.43 37.52 31.85
C ASN A 385 -6.02 36.14 31.52
N LEU A 386 -5.15 35.14 31.38
CA LEU A 386 -5.57 33.82 30.90
C LEU A 386 -6.38 33.04 31.94
N SER A 387 -6.18 33.27 33.24
CA SER A 387 -6.96 32.59 34.29
C SER A 387 -8.43 33.01 34.25
N GLU A 388 -8.70 34.31 34.09
CA GLU A 388 -10.05 34.85 33.95
C GLU A 388 -10.74 34.35 32.67
N GLU A 389 -10.02 34.32 31.53
CA GLU A 389 -10.56 33.76 30.29
C GLU A 389 -10.90 32.28 30.42
N LEU A 390 -10.05 31.51 31.12
CA LEU A 390 -10.25 30.08 31.31
C LEU A 390 -11.46 29.81 32.22
N GLU A 391 -11.59 30.55 33.33
CA GLU A 391 -12.76 30.48 34.21
C GLU A 391 -14.06 30.86 33.48
N ARG A 392 -13.99 31.87 32.62
CA ARG A 392 -15.15 32.26 31.81
C ARG A 392 -15.53 31.17 30.82
N ALA A 393 -14.56 30.64 30.08
CA ALA A 393 -14.79 29.54 29.15
C ALA A 393 -15.41 28.34 29.87
N GLN A 394 -14.93 28.04 31.08
CA GLN A 394 -15.46 26.99 31.95
C GLN A 394 -16.93 27.23 32.36
N LYS A 395 -17.27 28.46 32.76
CA LYS A 395 -18.65 28.86 33.09
C LYS A 395 -19.57 28.77 31.88
N ASN A 396 -19.12 29.19 30.70
CA ASN A 396 -19.90 29.18 29.46
C ASN A 396 -20.32 27.76 29.07
N ILE A 397 -19.38 26.80 29.08
CA ILE A 397 -19.67 25.40 28.71
C ILE A 397 -20.29 24.58 29.84
N LYS A 398 -20.45 25.17 31.04
CA LYS A 398 -20.96 24.53 32.26
C LYS A 398 -20.21 23.23 32.62
N GLU A 399 -18.88 23.23 32.47
CA GLU A 399 -18.04 22.06 32.77
C GLU A 399 -17.24 22.29 34.05
N HIS A 400 -17.47 21.49 35.09
CA HIS A 400 -16.78 21.68 36.38
C HIS A 400 -15.33 21.17 36.39
N ILE A 401 -15.00 20.21 35.52
CA ILE A 401 -13.69 19.55 35.49
C ILE A 401 -12.96 19.95 34.21
N LEU A 402 -11.86 20.70 34.35
CA LEU A 402 -10.99 21.05 33.24
C LEU A 402 -9.96 19.94 32.96
N PRO A 403 -9.81 19.48 31.71
CA PRO A 403 -8.77 18.53 31.33
C PRO A 403 -7.37 19.00 31.76
N GLU A 404 -6.51 18.08 32.20
CA GLU A 404 -5.15 18.39 32.64
C GLU A 404 -4.28 18.98 31.52
N THR A 405 -4.47 18.52 30.28
CA THR A 405 -3.56 18.84 29.17
C THR A 405 -4.24 19.63 28.05
N ILE A 406 -4.59 20.89 28.29
CA ILE A 406 -5.05 21.79 27.23
C ILE A 406 -3.82 22.44 26.57
N LYS A 407 -3.65 22.27 25.25
CA LYS A 407 -2.48 22.73 24.51
C LYS A 407 -2.86 23.84 23.53
N GLY A 408 -2.17 24.97 23.62
CA GLY A 408 -2.32 26.10 22.69
C GLY A 408 -1.23 26.16 21.63
N VAL A 409 -1.13 27.30 20.95
CA VAL A 409 -0.07 27.60 19.98
C VAL A 409 0.88 28.67 20.51
N ILE A 410 2.12 28.76 20.01
CA ILE A 410 3.04 29.85 20.41
C ILE A 410 2.49 31.20 19.94
N GLY A 411 1.97 31.25 18.72
CA GLY A 411 1.35 32.42 18.14
C GLY A 411 0.43 32.00 17.00
N THR A 412 -0.61 32.78 16.77
CA THR A 412 -1.49 32.61 15.62
C THR A 412 -0.76 33.06 14.36
N ILE A 413 -0.89 32.26 13.29
CA ILE A 413 -0.18 32.50 12.01
C ILE A 413 -1.03 33.26 11.00
N SER A 414 -2.27 33.59 11.36
CA SER A 414 -3.24 34.22 10.47
C SER A 414 -3.03 35.73 10.34
N ARG A 415 -3.56 36.32 9.25
CA ARG A 415 -3.42 37.76 8.94
C ARG A 415 -3.86 38.65 10.09
N HIS A 416 -5.02 38.34 10.67
CA HIS A 416 -5.61 39.12 11.76
C HIS A 416 -5.27 38.56 13.15
N LYS A 417 -4.45 37.51 13.25
CA LYS A 417 -4.07 36.85 14.50
C LYS A 417 -5.26 36.59 15.44
N THR A 418 -6.41 36.23 14.87
CA THR A 418 -7.65 36.01 15.63
C THR A 418 -7.55 34.69 16.39
N PRO A 419 -7.62 34.71 17.74
CA PRO A 419 -7.58 33.48 18.53
C PRO A 419 -8.91 32.72 18.42
N GLU A 420 -8.81 31.39 18.44
CA GLU A 420 -9.98 30.53 18.56
C GLU A 420 -10.54 30.54 20.00
N PRO A 421 -11.87 30.49 20.21
CA PRO A 421 -12.48 30.40 21.55
C PRO A 421 -11.94 29.22 22.37
N LEU A 422 -11.60 29.48 23.64
CA LEU A 422 -11.04 28.47 24.56
C LEU A 422 -12.02 27.34 24.87
N GLU A 423 -13.33 27.61 24.80
CA GLU A 423 -14.40 26.63 24.96
C GLU A 423 -14.22 25.45 24.00
N LYS A 424 -13.90 25.73 22.72
CA LYS A 424 -13.62 24.69 21.73
C LYS A 424 -12.40 23.87 22.14
N GLY A 425 -11.35 24.54 22.63
CA GLY A 425 -10.14 23.90 23.14
C GLY A 425 -10.36 22.94 24.30
N ILE A 426 -11.19 23.34 25.27
CA ILE A 426 -11.55 22.51 26.42
C ILE A 426 -12.30 21.27 25.97
N LEU A 427 -13.30 21.43 25.09
CA LEU A 427 -14.08 20.32 24.56
C LEU A 427 -13.22 19.37 23.70
N ARG A 428 -12.31 19.90 22.88
CA ARG A 428 -11.36 19.07 22.12
C ARG A 428 -10.44 18.26 23.03
N ALA A 429 -9.90 18.88 24.07
CA ALA A 429 -9.05 18.20 25.06
C ALA A 429 -9.84 17.13 25.85
N LYS A 430 -11.10 17.39 26.19
CA LYS A 430 -11.99 16.42 26.85
C LYS A 430 -12.17 15.13 26.04
N HIS A 431 -12.29 15.27 24.72
CA HIS A 431 -12.49 14.13 23.80
C HIS A 431 -11.18 13.66 23.13
N ASN A 432 -10.01 14.17 23.55
CA ASN A 432 -8.69 13.83 23.01
C ASN A 432 -8.56 14.00 21.47
N VAL A 433 -9.21 15.02 20.92
CA VAL A 433 -9.15 15.36 19.49
C VAL A 433 -8.26 16.58 19.26
N TYR A 434 -7.58 16.64 18.12
CA TYR A 434 -6.54 17.64 17.86
C TYR A 434 -6.92 18.52 16.67
N VAL A 435 -6.65 19.81 16.80
CA VAL A 435 -7.01 20.80 15.78
C VAL A 435 -5.86 20.99 14.79
N PHE A 436 -6.20 21.13 13.50
CA PHE A 436 -5.26 21.55 12.46
C PHE A 436 -5.26 23.08 12.30
N LYS A 437 -4.42 23.61 11.39
CA LYS A 437 -4.16 25.05 11.27
C LYS A 437 -5.40 25.89 10.94
N ASP A 438 -6.43 25.28 10.40
CA ASP A 438 -7.66 25.92 9.91
C ASP A 438 -8.87 25.71 10.84
N GLY A 439 -8.66 25.09 11.99
CA GLY A 439 -9.73 24.79 12.95
C GLY A 439 -10.38 23.41 12.78
N THR A 440 -10.10 22.71 11.67
CA THR A 440 -10.66 21.38 11.38
C THR A 440 -9.89 20.26 12.08
N ILE A 441 -10.55 19.12 12.26
CA ILE A 441 -9.97 17.89 12.77
C ILE A 441 -9.87 16.89 11.61
N ARG A 442 -8.67 16.37 11.36
CA ARG A 442 -8.41 15.52 10.19
C ARG A 442 -7.82 14.18 10.56
N PHE A 443 -8.12 13.18 9.75
CA PHE A 443 -7.52 11.85 9.82
C PHE A 443 -6.91 11.49 8.47
N ASP A 444 -5.59 11.28 8.43
CA ASP A 444 -4.87 10.91 7.20
C ASP A 444 -4.93 9.40 7.01
N MET A 445 -5.29 8.95 5.81
CA MET A 445 -5.26 7.55 5.38
C MET A 445 -4.58 7.38 4.03
N THR A 446 -3.95 6.23 3.80
CA THR A 446 -3.50 5.83 2.46
C THR A 446 -4.71 5.52 1.57
N ASP A 447 -4.72 6.04 0.34
CA ASP A 447 -5.81 5.84 -0.60
C ASP A 447 -5.70 4.47 -1.27
N ALA A 448 -6.83 3.73 -1.32
CA ALA A 448 -6.96 2.49 -2.08
C ALA A 448 -8.23 2.51 -2.95
N PRO A 449 -8.18 2.06 -4.20
CA PRO A 449 -9.35 2.06 -5.05
C PRO A 449 -10.24 0.86 -4.72
N LEU A 450 -11.55 1.03 -4.88
CA LEU A 450 -12.54 -0.02 -4.78
C LEU A 450 -13.68 0.29 -5.72
N THR A 451 -14.06 -0.65 -6.57
CA THR A 451 -15.27 -0.51 -7.40
C THR A 451 -16.42 -1.38 -6.94
N HIS A 452 -16.13 -2.45 -6.21
CA HIS A 452 -17.11 -3.45 -5.84
C HIS A 452 -16.80 -4.01 -4.45
N PHE A 453 -17.81 -4.21 -3.62
CA PHE A 453 -17.65 -4.71 -2.25
C PHE A 453 -18.71 -5.76 -1.92
N LYS A 454 -18.39 -6.66 -0.98
CA LYS A 454 -19.39 -7.55 -0.36
C LYS A 454 -19.81 -6.91 0.97
N PRO A 455 -21.11 -6.85 1.33
CA PRO A 455 -21.55 -6.33 2.63
C PRO A 455 -20.80 -6.91 3.83
N LYS A 456 -20.45 -8.20 3.75
CA LYS A 456 -19.64 -8.89 4.77
C LYS A 456 -18.27 -8.26 4.99
N GLU A 457 -17.60 -7.80 3.93
CA GLU A 457 -16.24 -7.24 3.97
C GLU A 457 -16.18 -5.91 4.71
N ILE A 458 -17.24 -5.12 4.59
CA ILE A 458 -17.32 -3.77 5.16
C ILE A 458 -17.91 -3.77 6.59
N GLY A 459 -18.29 -4.94 7.11
CA GLY A 459 -18.82 -5.11 8.47
C GLY A 459 -20.16 -4.44 8.72
N VAL A 460 -21.01 -4.29 7.70
CA VAL A 460 -22.32 -3.60 7.81
C VAL A 460 -23.47 -4.55 7.49
N PRO A 461 -24.53 -4.63 8.33
CA PRO A 461 -25.66 -5.50 8.08
C PRO A 461 -26.39 -5.18 6.76
N LEU A 462 -26.90 -6.20 6.07
CA LEU A 462 -27.65 -6.05 4.81
C LEU A 462 -28.77 -5.01 4.88
N LYS A 463 -29.52 -4.99 5.99
CA LYS A 463 -30.60 -4.02 6.19
C LYS A 463 -30.09 -2.58 6.05
N ARG A 464 -28.93 -2.28 6.64
CA ARG A 464 -28.33 -0.94 6.59
C ARG A 464 -27.79 -0.60 5.21
N VAL A 465 -27.20 -1.57 4.51
CA VAL A 465 -26.75 -1.41 3.12
C VAL A 465 -27.93 -1.08 2.18
N ARG A 466 -29.08 -1.75 2.37
CA ARG A 466 -30.32 -1.42 1.65
C ARG A 466 -30.84 -0.01 1.96
N GLU A 467 -30.82 0.41 3.23
CA GLU A 467 -31.17 1.79 3.65
C GLU A 467 -30.28 2.85 3.01
N LEU A 468 -29.01 2.52 2.71
CA LEU A 468 -28.07 3.42 2.01
C LEU A 468 -28.35 3.52 0.50
N GLY A 469 -29.28 2.72 -0.03
CA GLY A 469 -29.75 2.73 -1.41
C GLY A 469 -29.09 1.68 -2.31
N TYR A 470 -28.52 0.62 -1.74
CA TYR A 470 -28.03 -0.56 -2.47
C TYR A 470 -29.09 -1.65 -2.47
N THR A 471 -29.85 -1.78 -3.56
CA THR A 471 -30.95 -2.75 -3.69
C THR A 471 -30.56 -3.98 -4.51
N LYS A 472 -29.68 -3.81 -5.49
CA LYS A 472 -29.26 -4.86 -6.41
C LYS A 472 -27.75 -5.10 -6.34
N ASP A 473 -27.36 -6.33 -6.66
CA ASP A 473 -25.97 -6.69 -6.88
C ASP A 473 -25.47 -6.24 -8.27
N TYR A 474 -24.18 -6.41 -8.53
CA TYR A 474 -23.55 -6.05 -9.81
C TYR A 474 -24.07 -6.82 -11.03
N LEU A 475 -24.80 -7.92 -10.82
CA LEU A 475 -25.47 -8.71 -11.87
C LEU A 475 -26.93 -8.28 -12.09
N GLY A 476 -27.42 -7.32 -11.31
CA GLY A 476 -28.80 -6.84 -11.35
C GLY A 476 -29.79 -7.71 -10.58
N LYS A 477 -29.34 -8.68 -9.78
CA LYS A 477 -30.20 -9.49 -8.89
C LYS A 477 -30.46 -8.73 -7.59
N GLU A 478 -31.58 -9.00 -6.94
CA GLU A 478 -31.89 -8.39 -5.64
C GLU A 478 -30.85 -8.81 -4.57
N LEU A 479 -30.51 -7.86 -3.70
CA LEU A 479 -29.48 -8.05 -2.66
C LEU A 479 -30.07 -8.80 -1.47
N GLU A 480 -29.89 -10.11 -1.40
CA GLU A 480 -30.42 -11.03 -0.37
C GLU A 480 -29.36 -11.61 0.57
N ASN A 481 -28.10 -11.68 0.13
CA ASN A 481 -26.99 -12.34 0.84
C ASN A 481 -25.81 -11.39 1.06
N GLU A 482 -25.17 -11.49 2.23
CA GLU A 482 -23.99 -10.71 2.62
C GLU A 482 -22.74 -10.97 1.76
N ASN A 483 -22.70 -12.10 1.04
CA ASN A 483 -21.61 -12.44 0.13
C ASN A 483 -21.85 -11.98 -1.32
N GLN A 484 -23.02 -11.41 -1.64
CA GLN A 484 -23.25 -10.81 -2.97
C GLN A 484 -22.38 -9.58 -3.14
N ILE A 485 -21.87 -9.40 -4.36
CA ILE A 485 -20.99 -8.28 -4.71
C ILE A 485 -21.85 -7.10 -5.17
N CYS A 486 -21.72 -5.97 -4.50
CA CYS A 486 -22.38 -4.72 -4.87
C CYS A 486 -21.39 -3.80 -5.58
N GLU A 487 -21.85 -3.10 -6.62
CA GLU A 487 -21.08 -2.03 -7.26
C GLU A 487 -21.09 -0.79 -6.37
N LEU A 488 -19.91 -0.27 -6.02
CA LEU A 488 -19.72 0.88 -5.13
C LEU A 488 -20.14 2.18 -5.83
N LYS A 489 -21.06 2.94 -5.21
CA LYS A 489 -21.42 4.25 -5.72
C LYS A 489 -20.25 5.22 -5.61
N VAL A 490 -20.14 6.13 -6.58
CA VAL A 490 -18.94 6.94 -6.82
C VAL A 490 -18.48 7.81 -5.63
N GLN A 491 -19.39 8.28 -4.78
CA GLN A 491 -19.06 9.10 -3.60
C GLN A 491 -19.17 8.35 -2.27
N ASP A 492 -19.30 7.03 -2.29
CA ASP A 492 -19.30 6.21 -1.09
C ASP A 492 -17.88 5.74 -0.73
N VAL A 493 -17.55 5.75 0.56
CA VAL A 493 -16.23 5.40 1.08
C VAL A 493 -16.32 4.37 2.21
N VAL A 494 -15.33 3.49 2.26
CA VAL A 494 -15.10 2.51 3.32
C VAL A 494 -13.82 2.92 4.05
N ILE A 495 -13.95 3.24 5.34
CA ILE A 495 -12.86 3.82 6.14
C ILE A 495 -12.23 2.78 7.05
N SER A 496 -10.96 2.97 7.45
CA SER A 496 -10.34 2.09 8.44
C SER A 496 -11.05 2.16 9.81
N THR A 497 -11.02 1.07 10.56
CA THR A 497 -11.52 1.03 11.95
C THR A 497 -10.85 2.09 12.84
N ALA A 498 -9.55 2.33 12.65
CA ALA A 498 -8.82 3.39 13.34
C ALA A 498 -9.39 4.80 13.06
N CYS A 499 -9.85 5.05 11.83
CA CYS A 499 -10.53 6.30 11.47
C CYS A 499 -11.91 6.38 12.13
N ALA A 500 -12.68 5.29 12.11
CA ALA A 500 -13.99 5.22 12.75
C ALA A 500 -13.91 5.52 14.25
N ASP A 501 -12.96 4.91 14.97
CA ASP A 501 -12.73 5.16 16.40
C ASP A 501 -12.41 6.63 16.69
N TYR A 502 -11.64 7.27 15.81
CA TYR A 502 -11.33 8.69 15.94
C TYR A 502 -12.56 9.56 15.62
N PHE A 503 -13.32 9.24 14.58
CA PHE A 503 -14.53 9.98 14.22
C PHE A 503 -15.65 9.83 15.24
N ILE A 504 -15.72 8.72 15.98
CA ILE A 504 -16.59 8.61 17.15
C ILE A 504 -16.19 9.66 18.20
N GLN A 505 -14.90 9.87 18.47
CA GLN A 505 -14.45 10.91 19.39
C GLN A 505 -14.78 12.32 18.85
N VAL A 506 -14.56 12.56 17.56
CA VAL A 506 -14.90 13.84 16.91
C VAL A 506 -16.40 14.10 16.96
N SER A 507 -17.24 13.09 16.73
CA SER A 507 -18.71 13.23 16.77
C SER A 507 -19.21 13.61 18.16
N LYS A 508 -18.62 13.04 19.22
CA LYS A 508 -18.91 13.40 20.62
C LYS A 508 -18.47 14.83 20.92
N PHE A 509 -17.33 15.25 20.39
CA PHE A 509 -16.89 16.64 20.47
C PHE A 509 -17.87 17.59 19.78
N ILE A 510 -18.33 17.27 18.56
CA ILE A 510 -19.29 18.11 17.83
C ILE A 510 -20.63 18.17 18.56
N ASP A 511 -21.15 17.06 19.06
CA ASP A 511 -22.41 17.02 19.81
C ASP A 511 -22.33 17.84 21.11
N ASP A 512 -21.22 17.74 21.84
CA ASP A 512 -20.99 18.59 23.02
C ASP A 512 -20.82 20.06 22.63
N LEU A 513 -20.16 20.36 21.51
CA LEU A 513 -20.00 21.72 20.99
C LEU A 513 -21.35 22.34 20.60
N LEU A 514 -22.21 21.58 19.93
CA LEU A 514 -23.56 21.99 19.55
C LEU A 514 -24.39 22.37 20.77
N ILE A 515 -24.42 21.51 21.82
CA ILE A 515 -25.21 21.80 23.02
C ILE A 515 -24.57 22.92 23.85
N LYS A 516 -23.30 22.75 24.22
CA LYS A 516 -22.68 23.55 25.30
C LYS A 516 -22.24 24.92 24.83
N PHE A 517 -21.85 25.05 23.56
CA PHE A 517 -21.37 26.31 23.01
C PHE A 517 -22.41 27.01 22.14
N TYR A 518 -23.10 26.26 21.27
CA TYR A 518 -24.08 26.83 20.34
C TYR A 518 -25.54 26.76 20.82
N GLY A 519 -25.86 25.99 21.88
CA GLY A 519 -27.23 25.87 22.41
C GLY A 519 -28.21 25.11 21.50
N VAL A 520 -27.72 24.27 20.59
CA VAL A 520 -28.52 23.48 19.63
C VAL A 520 -28.45 21.98 19.93
N ASN A 521 -29.44 21.24 19.42
CA ASN A 521 -29.56 19.80 19.62
C ASN A 521 -28.37 19.02 19.03
N ARG A 522 -28.04 17.87 19.63
CA ARG A 522 -27.05 16.92 19.10
C ARG A 522 -27.42 16.49 17.68
N PHE A 523 -26.40 16.31 16.85
CA PHE A 523 -26.56 15.89 15.47
C PHE A 523 -26.25 14.40 15.29
N TYR A 524 -25.07 13.94 15.70
CA TYR A 524 -24.59 12.60 15.39
C TYR A 524 -25.20 11.53 16.29
N LYS A 525 -25.24 11.76 17.62
CA LYS A 525 -25.81 10.83 18.61
C LYS A 525 -25.28 9.38 18.49
N ILE A 526 -24.04 9.23 18.06
CA ILE A 526 -23.39 7.95 17.77
C ILE A 526 -23.16 7.16 19.07
N LYS A 527 -23.66 5.92 19.12
CA LYS A 527 -23.42 4.98 20.22
C LYS A 527 -22.53 3.82 19.78
N LYS A 528 -22.72 3.35 18.56
CA LYS A 528 -21.94 2.25 17.97
C LYS A 528 -21.25 2.71 16.68
N PRO A 529 -20.16 2.06 16.25
CA PRO A 529 -19.51 2.39 14.99
C PRO A 529 -20.46 2.37 13.79
N GLU A 530 -21.44 1.47 13.75
CA GLU A 530 -22.38 1.36 12.61
C GLU A 530 -23.27 2.61 12.46
N ASP A 531 -23.51 3.36 13.53
CA ASP A 531 -24.27 4.62 13.48
C ASP A 531 -23.52 5.68 12.66
N LEU A 532 -22.21 5.54 12.47
CA LEU A 532 -21.41 6.44 11.63
C LEU A 532 -21.73 6.28 10.12
N THR A 533 -22.29 5.13 9.72
CA THR A 533 -22.68 4.88 8.33
C THR A 533 -23.78 5.83 7.89
N GLY A 534 -23.68 6.36 6.66
CA GLY A 534 -24.59 7.35 6.10
C GLY A 534 -24.20 8.80 6.42
N HIS A 535 -23.32 9.05 7.39
CA HIS A 535 -22.80 10.39 7.62
C HIS A 535 -21.78 10.80 6.56
N LEU A 536 -21.72 12.12 6.33
CA LEU A 536 -20.91 12.72 5.28
C LEU A 536 -19.53 13.15 5.80
N VAL A 537 -18.54 12.94 4.96
CA VAL A 537 -17.14 13.35 5.14
C VAL A 537 -16.67 14.18 3.97
N VAL A 538 -15.68 15.02 4.22
CA VAL A 538 -14.94 15.77 3.21
C VAL A 538 -13.55 15.13 3.10
N GLY A 539 -13.24 14.58 1.94
CA GLY A 539 -11.89 14.18 1.59
C GLY A 539 -11.10 15.35 1.03
N LEU A 540 -9.89 15.53 1.53
CA LEU A 540 -9.01 16.62 1.14
C LEU A 540 -7.59 16.11 0.98
N ALA A 541 -7.05 16.30 -0.22
CA ALA A 541 -5.69 15.95 -0.52
C ALA A 541 -4.69 17.01 -0.05
N PRO A 542 -3.49 16.60 0.41
CA PRO A 542 -2.39 17.53 0.62
C PRO A 542 -2.13 18.38 -0.63
N HIS A 543 -1.74 19.64 -0.46
CA HIS A 543 -1.47 20.54 -1.60
C HIS A 543 -2.68 20.83 -2.51
N THR A 544 -3.90 20.52 -2.10
CA THR A 544 -5.12 20.94 -2.80
C THR A 544 -5.96 21.86 -1.93
N SER A 545 -6.94 22.55 -2.52
CA SER A 545 -7.86 23.40 -1.79
C SER A 545 -9.35 23.14 -2.07
N ALA A 546 -9.64 22.10 -2.84
CA ALA A 546 -10.98 21.64 -3.13
C ALA A 546 -11.18 20.30 -2.41
N GLY A 547 -12.10 20.26 -1.46
CA GLY A 547 -12.52 19.02 -0.81
C GLY A 547 -13.60 18.33 -1.63
N ALA A 548 -13.62 17.00 -1.63
CA ALA A 548 -14.67 16.20 -2.24
C ALA A 548 -15.60 15.64 -1.15
N LEU A 549 -16.91 15.77 -1.34
CA LEU A 549 -17.90 15.20 -0.44
C LEU A 549 -18.02 13.69 -0.67
N ALA A 550 -18.05 12.93 0.42
CA ALA A 550 -18.30 11.49 0.40
C ALA A 550 -19.20 11.06 1.56
N ARG A 551 -19.74 9.84 1.47
CA ARG A 551 -20.58 9.22 2.48
C ARG A 551 -19.93 7.93 2.98
N ILE A 552 -19.88 7.77 4.29
CA ILE A 552 -19.32 6.55 4.91
C ILE A 552 -20.34 5.42 4.76
N ILE A 553 -19.94 4.29 4.19
CA ILE A 553 -20.83 3.12 4.04
C ILE A 553 -20.42 1.91 4.86
N GLY A 554 -19.18 1.85 5.35
CA GLY A 554 -18.70 0.76 6.19
C GLY A 554 -17.23 0.89 6.57
N PHE A 555 -16.66 -0.19 7.10
CA PHE A 555 -15.36 -0.19 7.76
C PHE A 555 -14.45 -1.33 7.27
N THR A 556 -13.14 -1.09 7.22
CA THR A 556 -12.12 -2.13 6.94
C THR A 556 -11.11 -2.21 8.07
N THR A 557 -10.53 -3.40 8.28
CA THR A 557 -9.41 -3.57 9.22
C THR A 557 -8.07 -3.12 8.66
N ALA A 558 -7.97 -2.94 7.33
CA ALA A 558 -6.79 -2.40 6.68
C ALA A 558 -6.62 -0.90 7.00
N GLN A 559 -5.38 -0.41 6.98
CA GLN A 559 -5.06 0.99 7.25
C GLN A 559 -5.19 1.88 6.00
N VAL A 560 -6.27 1.69 5.23
CA VAL A 560 -6.52 2.42 3.98
C VAL A 560 -7.91 3.02 3.94
N CYS A 561 -8.11 3.98 3.04
CA CYS A 561 -9.40 4.52 2.64
C CYS A 561 -9.80 3.91 1.29
N TYR A 562 -10.75 2.99 1.30
CA TYR A 562 -11.31 2.44 0.08
C TYR A 562 -12.38 3.37 -0.48
N ALA A 563 -12.23 3.75 -1.74
CA ALA A 563 -13.20 4.58 -2.44
C ALA A 563 -13.20 4.29 -3.94
N HIS A 564 -14.25 4.74 -4.63
CA HIS A 564 -14.30 4.68 -6.08
C HIS A 564 -13.11 5.46 -6.69
N PRO A 565 -12.44 4.95 -7.75
CA PRO A 565 -11.31 5.63 -8.38
C PRO A 565 -11.57 7.11 -8.72
N PHE A 566 -12.77 7.45 -9.19
CA PHE A 566 -13.14 8.86 -9.44
C PHE A 566 -13.10 9.75 -8.20
N TYR A 567 -13.44 9.23 -7.01
CA TYR A 567 -13.36 10.01 -5.78
C TYR A 567 -11.91 10.38 -5.45
N HIS A 568 -10.99 9.41 -5.56
CA HIS A 568 -9.55 9.66 -5.39
C HIS A 568 -9.01 10.62 -6.45
N ALA A 569 -9.35 10.40 -7.73
CA ALA A 569 -8.93 11.25 -8.83
C ALA A 569 -9.45 12.69 -8.75
N THR A 570 -10.66 12.90 -8.21
CA THR A 570 -11.20 14.26 -7.99
C THR A 570 -10.31 15.09 -7.06
N LYS A 571 -9.73 14.43 -6.05
CA LYS A 571 -8.79 15.05 -5.11
C LYS A 571 -7.39 15.18 -5.71
N ARG A 572 -7.21 14.89 -7.00
CA ARG A 572 -5.92 14.86 -7.73
C ARG A 572 -4.94 13.87 -7.11
N ARG A 573 -5.45 12.67 -6.79
CA ARG A 573 -4.71 11.58 -6.17
C ARG A 573 -4.87 10.28 -6.92
N ASN A 574 -3.81 9.49 -6.82
CA ASN A 574 -3.73 8.14 -7.35
C ASN A 574 -3.53 7.17 -6.20
N ALA A 575 -3.76 5.88 -6.45
CA ALA A 575 -3.48 4.83 -5.48
C ALA A 575 -2.05 4.29 -5.64
N ASP A 576 -1.07 5.19 -5.73
CA ASP A 576 0.36 4.85 -5.84
C ASP A 576 1.09 4.96 -4.49
N GLY A 577 0.36 5.13 -3.38
CA GLY A 577 0.88 5.37 -2.03
C GLY A 577 0.67 6.79 -1.52
N ASP A 578 -0.16 7.57 -2.20
CA ASP A 578 -0.65 8.85 -1.72
C ASP A 578 -1.60 8.70 -0.53
N GLU A 579 -1.75 9.81 0.20
CA GLU A 579 -2.52 9.89 1.44
C GLU A 579 -3.47 11.09 1.41
N ASP A 580 -4.70 10.87 1.87
CA ASP A 580 -5.72 11.91 1.98
C ASP A 580 -6.24 12.08 3.40
N GLY A 581 -6.62 13.32 3.70
CA GLY A 581 -7.25 13.68 4.96
C GLY A 581 -8.77 13.59 4.85
N LEU A 582 -9.42 12.83 5.72
CA LEU A 582 -10.88 12.88 5.90
C LEU A 582 -11.25 13.78 7.08
N ILE A 583 -12.36 14.51 6.90
CA ILE A 583 -12.94 15.44 7.88
C ILE A 583 -14.44 15.15 7.96
N LEU A 584 -15.04 15.09 9.15
CA LEU A 584 -16.51 15.04 9.26
C LEU A 584 -17.11 16.34 8.71
N LEU A 585 -18.15 16.26 7.87
CA LEU A 585 -18.71 17.44 7.20
C LEU A 585 -19.09 18.55 8.19
N LEU A 586 -19.78 18.19 9.28
CA LEU A 586 -20.21 19.17 10.27
C LEU A 586 -19.04 19.80 11.05
N ASP A 587 -17.92 19.09 11.20
CA ASP A 587 -16.70 19.67 11.79
C ASP A 587 -16.14 20.77 10.87
N ALA A 588 -16.03 20.46 9.57
CA ALA A 588 -15.59 21.43 8.58
C ALA A 588 -16.48 22.67 8.59
N LEU A 589 -17.81 22.51 8.62
CA LEU A 589 -18.75 23.65 8.60
C LEU A 589 -18.70 24.51 9.88
N LEU A 590 -18.53 23.91 11.06
CA LEU A 590 -18.58 24.63 12.34
C LEU A 590 -17.25 25.24 12.77
N ASN A 591 -16.13 24.62 12.37
CA ASN A 591 -14.83 24.92 12.94
C ASN A 591 -13.84 25.53 11.93
N PHE A 592 -14.06 25.36 10.64
CA PHE A 592 -13.26 26.04 9.62
C PHE A 592 -13.50 27.55 9.62
N SER A 593 -12.43 28.34 9.45
CA SER A 593 -12.57 29.78 9.21
C SER A 593 -11.39 30.34 8.43
N HIS A 594 -11.69 31.24 7.49
CA HIS A 594 -10.67 32.05 6.82
C HIS A 594 -9.81 32.89 7.78
N ALA A 595 -10.33 33.18 8.98
CA ALA A 595 -9.62 33.98 9.99
C ALA A 595 -8.42 33.22 10.62
N TYR A 596 -8.34 31.90 10.46
CA TYR A 596 -7.24 31.07 10.97
C TYR A 596 -6.15 30.78 9.94
N ILE A 597 -6.44 31.05 8.67
CA ILE A 597 -5.55 30.72 7.55
C ILE A 597 -4.29 31.59 7.59
N PRO A 598 -3.08 31.00 7.42
CA PRO A 598 -1.84 31.75 7.31
C PRO A 598 -1.78 32.64 6.06
N ASP A 599 -1.29 33.86 6.22
CA ASP A 599 -1.20 34.88 5.15
C ASP A 599 0.03 34.71 4.23
N LYS A 600 0.90 33.74 4.53
CA LYS A 600 2.12 33.46 3.76
C LYS A 600 1.80 32.73 2.46
N ARG A 601 2.61 32.93 1.41
CA ARG A 601 2.54 32.16 0.16
C ARG A 601 2.55 30.65 0.46
N GLY A 602 1.59 29.91 -0.10
CA GLY A 602 1.37 28.49 0.17
C GLY A 602 0.52 28.16 1.40
N GLY A 603 0.14 29.16 2.21
CA GLY A 603 -0.69 28.97 3.41
C GLY A 603 -2.15 28.60 3.13
N LYS A 604 -2.61 28.81 1.89
CA LYS A 604 -3.97 28.47 1.42
C LYS A 604 -4.09 27.04 0.87
N MET A 605 -2.97 26.34 0.70
CA MET A 605 -2.95 24.95 0.27
C MET A 605 -3.30 24.04 1.44
N ASP A 606 -3.82 22.85 1.15
CA ASP A 606 -4.22 21.85 2.17
C ASP A 606 -5.38 22.36 3.04
N LEU A 607 -6.36 23.08 2.46
CA LEU A 607 -7.52 23.66 3.14
C LEU A 607 -8.81 23.44 2.34
N PRO A 608 -9.95 23.10 2.98
CA PRO A 608 -11.22 22.90 2.26
C PRO A 608 -11.87 24.25 1.92
N LEU A 609 -11.29 25.00 0.97
CA LEU A 609 -11.81 26.31 0.54
C LEU A 609 -13.07 26.18 -0.33
N ILE A 610 -13.11 25.14 -1.15
CA ILE A 610 -14.22 24.80 -2.04
C ILE A 610 -14.62 23.36 -1.72
N LEU A 611 -15.91 23.07 -1.76
CA LEU A 611 -16.46 21.74 -1.56
C LEU A 611 -17.19 21.28 -2.82
N THR A 612 -16.69 20.22 -3.44
CA THR A 612 -17.34 19.55 -4.56
C THR A 612 -18.39 18.57 -4.03
N THR A 613 -19.66 18.84 -4.34
CA THR A 613 -20.79 18.06 -3.83
C THR A 613 -21.20 16.90 -4.74
N ARG A 614 -20.92 17.02 -6.05
CA ARG A 614 -21.22 16.01 -7.07
C ARG A 614 -19.97 15.75 -7.90
N LEU A 615 -19.68 14.49 -8.19
CA LEU A 615 -18.56 14.11 -9.03
C LEU A 615 -19.00 13.97 -10.48
N ASP A 616 -18.38 14.76 -11.36
CA ASP A 616 -18.48 14.59 -12.81
C ASP A 616 -17.20 13.91 -13.32
N PRO A 617 -17.28 12.66 -13.83
CA PRO A 617 -16.13 11.96 -14.38
C PRO A 617 -15.43 12.70 -15.53
N SER A 618 -16.08 13.65 -16.20
CA SER A 618 -15.43 14.45 -17.24
C SER A 618 -14.44 15.49 -16.67
N GLU A 619 -14.61 15.90 -15.41
CA GLU A 619 -13.78 16.92 -14.74
C GLU A 619 -12.68 16.32 -13.85
N VAL A 620 -12.73 15.01 -13.58
CA VAL A 620 -11.70 14.33 -12.77
C VAL A 620 -10.41 14.14 -13.55
N ASP A 621 -9.35 13.76 -12.83
CA ASP A 621 -8.06 13.48 -13.45
C ASP A 621 -8.15 12.39 -14.53
N LYS A 622 -7.40 12.58 -15.63
CA LYS A 622 -7.43 11.72 -16.82
C LYS A 622 -7.00 10.29 -16.53
N GLU A 623 -6.17 10.07 -15.52
CA GLU A 623 -5.73 8.72 -15.15
C GLU A 623 -6.92 7.81 -14.81
N ALA A 624 -7.98 8.36 -14.21
CA ALA A 624 -9.19 7.60 -13.94
C ALA A 624 -10.01 7.26 -15.19
N HIS A 625 -9.79 7.95 -16.31
CA HIS A 625 -10.41 7.63 -17.61
C HIS A 625 -9.81 6.36 -18.22
N ASN A 626 -8.62 5.98 -17.80
CA ASN A 626 -7.91 4.79 -18.26
C ASN A 626 -8.28 3.52 -17.46
N LEU A 627 -9.28 3.60 -16.59
CA LEU A 627 -9.74 2.47 -15.83
C LEU A 627 -10.44 1.43 -16.71
N ASP A 628 -10.02 0.16 -16.60
CA ASP A 628 -10.59 -0.95 -17.37
C ASP A 628 -12.00 -1.31 -16.87
N THR A 629 -12.97 -1.49 -17.77
CA THR A 629 -14.38 -1.77 -17.37
C THR A 629 -14.89 -3.14 -17.80
N LEU A 630 -14.04 -3.99 -18.36
CA LEU A 630 -14.42 -5.32 -18.87
C LEU A 630 -14.46 -6.37 -17.76
N SER A 631 -15.35 -7.36 -17.89
CA SER A 631 -15.41 -8.52 -16.99
C SER A 631 -14.37 -9.60 -17.33
N ARG A 632 -13.90 -9.62 -18.58
CA ARG A 632 -12.81 -10.50 -19.06
C ARG A 632 -12.06 -9.78 -20.17
N TYR A 633 -10.73 -9.92 -20.20
CA TYR A 633 -9.94 -9.31 -21.27
C TYR A 633 -10.04 -10.13 -22.56
N PRO A 634 -10.16 -9.47 -23.73
CA PRO A 634 -10.31 -10.15 -25.01
C PRO A 634 -9.03 -10.88 -25.42
N LEU A 635 -9.18 -11.94 -26.22
CA LEU A 635 -8.07 -12.69 -26.82
C LEU A 635 -7.04 -11.78 -27.53
N GLY A 636 -7.52 -10.74 -28.24
CA GLY A 636 -6.66 -9.81 -28.97
C GLY A 636 -5.64 -9.06 -28.10
N LEU A 637 -5.91 -8.86 -26.80
CA LEU A 637 -4.91 -8.29 -25.87
C LEU A 637 -3.72 -9.22 -25.71
N TYR A 638 -3.99 -10.52 -25.52
CA TYR A 638 -2.94 -11.51 -25.29
C TYR A 638 -2.10 -11.72 -26.56
N GLU A 639 -2.74 -11.78 -27.73
CA GLU A 639 -2.05 -11.85 -29.03
C GLU A 639 -1.18 -10.61 -29.31
N ALA A 640 -1.68 -9.42 -28.98
CA ALA A 640 -0.93 -8.17 -29.13
C ALA A 640 0.25 -8.07 -28.14
N SER A 641 0.13 -8.70 -26.96
CA SER A 641 1.23 -8.75 -25.98
C SER A 641 2.45 -9.52 -26.53
N LEU A 642 2.23 -10.62 -27.27
CA LEU A 642 3.29 -11.41 -27.91
C LEU A 642 4.00 -10.65 -29.04
N LYS A 643 3.34 -9.65 -29.62
CA LYS A 643 3.90 -8.76 -30.65
C LYS A 643 4.55 -7.52 -30.04
N HIS A 644 4.51 -7.37 -28.71
CA HIS A 644 4.93 -6.18 -27.98
C HIS A 644 4.31 -4.88 -28.53
N GLU A 645 3.02 -4.92 -28.84
CA GLU A 645 2.33 -3.74 -29.34
C GLU A 645 2.23 -2.62 -28.29
N GLN A 646 2.07 -1.38 -28.76
CA GLN A 646 1.82 -0.23 -27.89
C GLN A 646 0.41 -0.32 -27.31
N ALA A 647 0.27 -0.12 -25.99
CA ALA A 647 -1.02 -0.21 -25.31
C ALA A 647 -2.10 0.72 -25.91
N LYS A 648 -1.73 1.89 -26.45
CA LYS A 648 -2.69 2.81 -27.08
C LYS A 648 -3.43 2.23 -28.29
N ASN A 649 -2.81 1.31 -29.04
CA ASN A 649 -3.44 0.72 -30.22
C ASN A 649 -4.64 -0.17 -29.86
N LEU A 650 -4.69 -0.66 -28.62
CA LEU A 650 -5.72 -1.57 -28.12
C LEU A 650 -6.83 -0.85 -27.36
N GLU A 651 -6.78 0.49 -27.26
CA GLU A 651 -7.82 1.29 -26.61
C GLU A 651 -9.25 0.96 -27.12
N PRO A 652 -9.50 0.78 -28.44
CA PRO A 652 -10.85 0.51 -28.94
C PRO A 652 -11.44 -0.82 -28.45
N ILE A 653 -10.61 -1.82 -28.15
CA ILE A 653 -11.06 -3.16 -27.76
C ILE A 653 -11.17 -3.32 -26.23
N MET A 654 -10.49 -2.47 -25.46
CA MET A 654 -10.36 -2.61 -24.00
C MET A 654 -11.46 -1.94 -23.19
N GLY A 655 -12.33 -1.14 -23.82
CA GLY A 655 -13.50 -0.57 -23.16
C GLY A 655 -13.14 0.26 -21.92
N LEU A 656 -12.28 1.26 -22.07
CA LEU A 656 -11.89 2.15 -20.98
C LEU A 656 -13.04 3.08 -20.57
N VAL A 657 -12.95 3.68 -19.38
CA VAL A 657 -13.90 4.71 -18.92
C VAL A 657 -14.01 5.87 -19.91
N ALA A 658 -12.91 6.25 -20.56
CA ALA A 658 -12.88 7.30 -21.58
C ALA A 658 -13.97 7.13 -22.65
N ALA A 659 -14.27 5.89 -23.05
CA ALA A 659 -15.29 5.58 -24.06
C ALA A 659 -16.74 5.72 -23.56
N ARG A 660 -16.94 5.81 -22.24
CA ARG A 660 -18.27 5.90 -21.59
C ARG A 660 -18.62 7.32 -21.13
N LEU A 661 -17.68 8.26 -21.18
CA LEU A 661 -17.89 9.64 -20.73
C LEU A 661 -19.07 10.29 -21.47
N GLY A 662 -19.92 11.01 -20.73
CA GLY A 662 -21.11 11.66 -21.27
C GLY A 662 -22.33 10.74 -21.43
N THR A 663 -22.21 9.45 -21.10
CA THR A 663 -23.35 8.51 -21.03
C THR A 663 -23.70 8.18 -19.58
N GLU A 664 -24.90 7.63 -19.33
CA GLU A 664 -25.29 7.18 -17.98
C GLU A 664 -24.37 6.09 -17.42
N LEU A 665 -23.78 5.27 -18.31
CA LEU A 665 -22.83 4.19 -17.98
C LEU A 665 -21.47 4.67 -17.46
N GLN A 666 -21.24 5.99 -17.37
CA GLN A 666 -20.04 6.51 -16.74
C GLN A 666 -20.02 6.28 -15.22
N TYR A 667 -21.17 6.06 -14.59
CA TYR A 667 -21.31 5.90 -13.15
C TYR A 667 -21.57 4.45 -12.69
N GLU A 668 -21.96 3.56 -13.61
CA GLU A 668 -22.47 2.22 -13.30
C GLU A 668 -21.98 1.18 -14.32
N GLN A 669 -22.16 -0.11 -14.00
CA GLN A 669 -21.75 -1.27 -14.80
C GLN A 669 -20.24 -1.37 -15.05
N PHE A 670 -19.44 -1.08 -14.03
CA PHE A 670 -18.01 -1.39 -14.03
C PHE A 670 -17.80 -2.91 -13.97
N GLY A 671 -16.96 -3.45 -14.86
CA GLY A 671 -16.47 -4.82 -14.77
C GLY A 671 -15.17 -4.92 -13.99
N PHE A 672 -14.86 -6.14 -13.54
CA PHE A 672 -13.57 -6.54 -13.01
C PHE A 672 -13.29 -7.99 -13.47
N THR A 673 -12.02 -8.38 -13.57
CA THR A 673 -11.66 -9.71 -14.08
C THR A 673 -11.41 -10.73 -12.97
N HIS A 674 -10.92 -10.28 -11.81
CA HIS A 674 -10.64 -11.15 -10.66
C HIS A 674 -11.40 -10.67 -9.42
N ASP A 675 -12.07 -11.60 -8.75
CA ASP A 675 -12.66 -11.36 -7.43
C ASP A 675 -11.62 -11.59 -6.33
N THR A 676 -11.92 -11.10 -5.13
CA THR A 676 -11.23 -11.49 -3.91
C THR A 676 -12.23 -11.94 -2.84
N ASN A 677 -11.83 -12.85 -1.95
CA ASN A 677 -12.68 -13.29 -0.85
C ASN A 677 -12.92 -12.19 0.20
N ASP A 678 -11.87 -11.44 0.57
CA ASP A 678 -11.97 -10.28 1.45
C ASP A 678 -10.94 -9.22 1.06
N ILE A 679 -11.42 -8.00 0.81
CA ILE A 679 -10.59 -6.82 0.49
C ILE A 679 -9.59 -6.47 1.60
N SER A 680 -9.83 -6.93 2.83
CA SER A 680 -8.97 -6.71 3.99
C SER A 680 -8.03 -7.88 4.29
N GLU A 681 -8.01 -8.93 3.45
CA GLU A 681 -7.21 -10.14 3.69
C GLU A 681 -5.72 -9.85 3.53
N GLY A 682 -5.02 -9.66 4.65
CA GLY A 682 -3.60 -9.39 4.67
C GLY A 682 -3.10 -9.03 6.07
N PRO A 683 -1.80 -8.79 6.26
CA PRO A 683 -1.30 -8.34 7.55
C PRO A 683 -1.85 -6.94 7.87
N LYS A 684 -2.31 -6.75 9.11
CA LYS A 684 -3.01 -5.52 9.54
C LYS A 684 -2.13 -4.28 9.57
N GLU A 685 -0.84 -4.46 9.88
CA GLU A 685 0.14 -3.39 9.98
C GLU A 685 1.49 -3.90 9.53
N SER A 686 2.25 -3.05 8.82
CA SER A 686 3.56 -3.45 8.33
C SER A 686 4.55 -3.65 9.47
N LEU A 687 5.35 -4.72 9.39
CA LEU A 687 6.44 -4.97 10.33
C LEU A 687 7.41 -3.78 10.41
N TYR A 688 7.53 -3.01 9.33
CA TYR A 688 8.35 -1.80 9.31
C TYR A 688 7.96 -0.75 10.37
N LYS A 689 6.67 -0.65 10.75
CA LYS A 689 6.19 0.27 11.78
C LYS A 689 6.40 -0.25 13.19
N THR A 690 6.29 -1.56 13.38
CA THR A 690 6.43 -2.19 14.70
C THR A 690 7.88 -2.20 15.16
N LEU A 691 8.84 -2.30 14.23
CA LEU A 691 10.28 -2.21 14.50
C LEU A 691 10.69 -0.78 14.90
N LYS A 692 11.35 -0.64 16.06
CA LYS A 692 11.72 0.67 16.62
C LYS A 692 13.08 1.16 16.13
N THR A 693 14.07 0.28 16.09
CA THR A 693 15.45 0.67 15.77
C THR A 693 15.76 0.45 14.29
N MET A 694 16.64 1.30 13.73
CA MET A 694 17.09 1.13 12.34
C MET A 694 17.89 -0.16 12.14
N MET A 695 18.58 -0.65 13.18
CA MET A 695 19.33 -1.90 13.13
C MET A 695 18.43 -3.11 12.98
N GLU A 696 17.36 -3.18 13.78
CA GLU A 696 16.35 -4.24 13.61
C GLU A 696 15.74 -4.20 12.21
N LYS A 697 15.31 -3.02 11.74
CA LYS A 697 14.73 -2.86 10.39
C LYS A 697 15.65 -3.39 9.30
N MET A 698 16.93 -3.08 9.41
CA MET A 698 17.93 -3.49 8.44
C MET A 698 18.25 -4.98 8.52
N ASN A 699 18.43 -5.53 9.72
CA ASN A 699 18.70 -6.96 9.89
C ASN A 699 17.56 -7.81 9.35
N VAL A 700 16.31 -7.41 9.61
CA VAL A 700 15.14 -8.11 9.07
C VAL A 700 15.05 -7.92 7.55
N GLN A 701 15.34 -6.72 7.03
CA GLN A 701 15.37 -6.49 5.58
C GLN A 701 16.40 -7.38 4.87
N LEU A 702 17.59 -7.55 5.45
CA LEU A 702 18.65 -8.39 4.87
C LEU A 702 18.37 -9.88 5.05
N SER A 703 17.77 -10.31 6.18
CA SER A 703 17.33 -11.70 6.34
C SER A 703 16.23 -12.06 5.35
N LEU A 704 15.31 -11.13 5.05
CA LEU A 704 14.30 -11.34 4.03
C LEU A 704 14.92 -11.41 2.63
N ALA A 705 15.91 -10.55 2.34
CA ALA A 705 16.65 -10.62 1.08
C ALA A 705 17.33 -11.99 0.87
N ALA A 706 17.94 -12.56 1.93
CA ALA A 706 18.55 -13.89 1.88
C ALA A 706 17.55 -15.02 1.62
N LYS A 707 16.29 -14.87 2.08
CA LYS A 707 15.21 -15.83 1.83
C LYS A 707 14.73 -15.81 0.38
N ILE A 708 14.81 -14.69 -0.34
CA ILE A 708 14.19 -14.53 -1.66
C ILE A 708 15.19 -14.84 -2.78
N ARG A 709 14.85 -15.79 -3.68
CA ARG A 709 15.69 -16.14 -4.84
C ARG A 709 15.97 -14.95 -5.76
N ALA A 710 15.00 -14.06 -5.93
CA ALA A 710 15.05 -12.94 -6.85
C ALA A 710 15.81 -11.71 -6.31
N VAL A 711 16.45 -11.80 -5.14
CA VAL A 711 17.18 -10.70 -4.50
C VAL A 711 18.63 -11.11 -4.25
N ASP A 712 19.57 -10.22 -4.57
CA ASP A 712 20.97 -10.35 -4.15
C ASP A 712 21.20 -9.56 -2.86
N GLU A 713 21.51 -10.28 -1.79
CA GLU A 713 21.77 -9.72 -0.47
C GLU A 713 22.95 -8.74 -0.44
N ALA A 714 24.01 -9.00 -1.20
CA ALA A 714 25.20 -8.16 -1.25
C ALA A 714 24.91 -6.84 -1.96
N ASP A 715 24.17 -6.88 -3.08
CA ASP A 715 23.75 -5.66 -3.79
C ASP A 715 22.77 -4.81 -2.96
N VAL A 716 21.83 -5.45 -2.24
CA VAL A 716 20.92 -4.73 -1.33
C VAL A 716 21.69 -4.04 -0.22
N ALA A 717 22.61 -4.75 0.44
CA ALA A 717 23.47 -4.18 1.48
C ALA A 717 24.29 -3.01 0.95
N TYR A 718 24.92 -3.16 -0.22
CA TYR A 718 25.68 -2.09 -0.87
C TYR A 718 24.83 -0.84 -1.14
N LYS A 719 23.65 -1.00 -1.72
CA LYS A 719 22.74 0.11 -2.04
C LYS A 719 22.26 0.86 -0.80
N VAL A 720 22.02 0.15 0.31
CA VAL A 720 21.64 0.78 1.59
C VAL A 720 22.77 1.66 2.11
N ILE A 721 24.01 1.15 2.11
CA ILE A 721 25.17 1.91 2.56
C ILE A 721 25.40 3.13 1.68
N GLU A 722 25.38 2.96 0.36
CA GLU A 722 25.69 4.03 -0.58
C GLU A 722 24.64 5.15 -0.60
N ARG A 723 23.35 4.79 -0.57
CA ARG A 723 22.26 5.77 -0.73
C ARG A 723 21.73 6.35 0.57
N HIS A 724 21.89 5.65 1.70
CA HIS A 724 21.36 6.08 2.99
C HIS A 724 22.46 6.38 4.01
N PHE A 725 23.33 5.42 4.31
CA PHE A 725 24.27 5.59 5.44
C PHE A 725 25.42 6.55 5.15
N LEU A 726 26.13 6.37 4.02
CA LEU A 726 27.25 7.25 3.67
C LEU A 726 26.81 8.71 3.48
N PRO A 727 25.70 9.04 2.79
CA PRO A 727 25.22 10.41 2.68
C PRO A 727 24.84 11.02 4.02
N ASP A 728 24.23 10.26 4.95
CA ASP A 728 23.87 10.77 6.28
C ASP A 728 25.12 11.00 7.14
N ILE A 729 26.07 10.07 7.17
CA ILE A 729 27.33 10.24 7.91
C ILE A 729 28.09 11.46 7.39
N LEU A 730 28.29 11.56 6.07
CA LEU A 730 29.00 12.68 5.45
C LEU A 730 28.24 14.02 5.62
N GLY A 731 26.91 13.98 5.55
CA GLY A 731 26.03 15.13 5.77
C GLY A 731 26.16 15.64 7.21
N ASN A 732 26.06 14.76 8.20
CA ASN A 732 26.20 15.08 9.62
C ASN A 732 27.62 15.54 9.95
N LEU A 733 28.66 14.92 9.37
CA LEU A 733 30.05 15.35 9.54
C LEU A 733 30.26 16.78 9.00
N ARG A 734 29.76 17.08 7.79
CA ARG A 734 29.79 18.45 7.23
C ARG A 734 29.01 19.43 8.08
N ALA A 735 27.81 19.06 8.54
CA ALA A 735 26.98 19.89 9.40
C ALA A 735 27.67 20.19 10.74
N PHE A 736 28.31 19.18 11.34
CA PHE A 736 29.06 19.31 12.59
C PHE A 736 30.18 20.35 12.46
N SER A 737 30.91 20.37 11.34
CA SER A 737 31.99 21.35 11.10
C SER A 737 31.51 22.80 10.95
N LYS A 738 30.25 23.00 10.53
CA LYS A 738 29.66 24.32 10.23
C LYS A 738 28.60 24.76 11.25
N GLN A 739 28.43 24.02 12.34
CA GLN A 739 27.28 24.16 13.21
C GLN A 739 27.28 25.46 14.03
N SER A 740 26.07 25.90 14.38
CA SER A 740 25.83 26.95 15.37
C SER A 740 25.68 26.36 16.79
N VAL A 741 25.78 27.20 17.81
CA VAL A 741 25.50 26.83 19.21
C VAL A 741 24.22 27.47 19.70
N ARG A 742 23.46 26.78 20.56
CA ARG A 742 22.17 27.26 21.08
C ARG A 742 22.18 27.25 22.62
N CYS A 743 21.56 28.26 23.26
CA CYS A 743 21.18 28.18 24.69
C CYS A 743 19.87 27.38 24.79
N PRO A 744 19.81 26.23 25.49
CA PRO A 744 18.57 25.47 25.66
C PRO A 744 17.48 26.23 26.43
N LEU A 745 17.87 27.16 27.31
CA LEU A 745 16.93 27.93 28.15
C LEU A 745 16.22 29.04 27.35
N CYS A 746 16.97 29.88 26.63
CA CYS A 746 16.40 31.02 25.90
C CYS A 746 16.31 30.82 24.39
N ASN A 747 16.73 29.65 23.87
CA ASN A 747 16.73 29.28 22.45
C ASN A 747 17.50 30.24 21.52
N THR A 748 18.32 31.14 22.06
CA THR A 748 19.16 32.03 21.25
C THR A 748 20.28 31.21 20.61
N THR A 749 20.44 31.37 19.30
CA THR A 749 21.45 30.71 18.48
C THR A 749 22.60 31.65 18.17
N TYR A 750 23.83 31.21 18.40
CA TYR A 750 25.06 31.93 18.05
C TYR A 750 25.80 31.17 16.95
N ARG A 751 26.34 31.90 15.98
CA ARG A 751 27.17 31.31 14.92
C ARG A 751 28.50 30.75 15.46
N ARG A 752 29.02 31.33 16.54
CA ARG A 752 30.26 30.92 17.22
C ARG A 752 30.01 30.94 18.73
N ILE A 753 30.79 30.16 19.48
CA ILE A 753 30.76 30.20 20.94
C ILE A 753 31.28 31.57 21.40
N PRO A 754 30.50 32.35 22.18
CA PRO A 754 31.00 33.56 22.82
C PRO A 754 32.22 33.23 23.69
N LEU A 755 33.19 34.13 23.75
CA LEU A 755 34.45 33.90 24.50
C LEU A 755 34.23 33.57 25.98
N GLN A 756 33.12 34.05 26.58
CA GLN A 756 32.73 33.73 27.94
C GLN A 756 32.23 32.28 28.13
N GLY A 757 32.00 31.51 27.05
CA GLY A 757 31.52 30.13 27.09
C GLY A 757 30.05 29.94 27.49
N VAL A 758 29.38 31.03 27.91
CA VAL A 758 27.97 31.07 28.31
C VAL A 758 27.14 31.92 27.37
N CYS A 759 25.82 31.78 27.45
CA CYS A 759 24.92 32.60 26.66
C CYS A 759 24.85 34.05 27.18
N MET A 760 25.02 35.01 26.29
CA MET A 760 24.97 36.45 26.59
C MET A 760 23.62 36.96 27.15
N LYS A 761 22.53 36.19 27.00
CA LYS A 761 21.19 36.56 27.50
C LYS A 761 20.77 35.83 28.77
N CYS A 762 21.02 34.51 28.81
CA CYS A 762 20.45 33.59 29.81
C CYS A 762 21.51 33.14 30.83
N ASN A 763 22.80 33.47 30.62
CA ASN A 763 23.97 32.89 31.29
C ASN A 763 24.04 31.35 31.30
N GLY A 764 23.19 30.69 30.53
CA GLY A 764 23.08 29.24 30.44
C GLY A 764 24.17 28.63 29.57
N LYS A 765 24.45 27.34 29.85
CA LYS A 765 25.40 26.52 29.08
C LYS A 765 24.94 26.40 27.63
N LEU A 766 25.87 26.67 26.71
CA LEU A 766 25.63 26.51 25.28
C LEU A 766 25.81 25.04 24.89
N THR A 767 24.92 24.56 24.04
CA THR A 767 24.99 23.21 23.48
C THR A 767 25.20 23.27 21.98
N LEU A 768 25.97 22.30 21.47
CA LEU A 768 26.11 22.04 20.05
C LEU A 768 24.76 21.58 19.48
N THR A 769 24.44 22.00 18.26
CA THR A 769 23.21 21.56 17.58
C THR A 769 23.33 20.17 16.99
N VAL A 770 24.55 19.73 16.66
CA VAL A 770 24.88 18.40 16.14
C VAL A 770 25.90 17.78 17.08
N HIS A 771 25.59 16.60 17.62
CA HIS A 771 26.45 15.89 18.56
C HIS A 771 27.31 14.84 17.84
N GLU A 772 28.50 14.53 18.37
CA GLU A 772 29.40 13.50 17.82
C GLU A 772 28.69 12.15 17.59
N MET A 773 27.86 11.72 18.54
CA MET A 773 27.08 10.48 18.45
C MET A 773 26.19 10.42 17.21
N SER A 774 25.69 11.56 16.73
CA SER A 774 24.89 11.60 15.51
C SER A 774 25.71 11.32 14.24
N VAL A 775 26.99 11.68 14.25
CA VAL A 775 27.93 11.43 13.14
C VAL A 775 28.37 9.96 13.15
N LYS A 776 28.69 9.41 14.32
CA LYS A 776 29.16 8.01 14.48
C LYS A 776 28.05 6.95 14.38
N LYS A 777 26.79 7.36 14.46
CA LYS A 777 25.61 6.47 14.56
C LYS A 777 25.60 5.29 13.58
N TYR A 778 25.94 5.53 12.30
CA TYR A 778 25.87 4.52 11.23
C TYR A 778 27.23 3.93 10.84
N LEU A 779 28.33 4.38 11.42
CA LEU A 779 29.67 3.98 11.00
C LEU A 779 29.94 2.50 11.33
N ASN A 780 29.80 2.12 12.60
CA ASN A 780 30.03 0.75 13.05
C ASN A 780 29.12 -0.24 12.33
N ILE A 781 27.85 0.16 12.17
CA ILE A 781 26.83 -0.60 11.44
C ILE A 781 27.30 -0.86 9.99
N SER A 782 27.80 0.17 9.30
CA SER A 782 28.26 0.04 7.92
C SER A 782 29.46 -0.91 7.81
N LYS A 783 30.36 -0.94 8.80
CA LYS A 783 31.50 -1.85 8.85
C LYS A 783 31.07 -3.31 9.02
N GLU A 784 30.22 -3.59 10.00
CA GLU A 784 29.69 -4.93 10.27
C GLU A 784 29.01 -5.54 9.02
N ILE A 785 28.21 -4.74 8.31
CA ILE A 785 27.54 -5.19 7.07
C ILE A 785 28.56 -5.44 5.96
N ALA A 786 29.56 -4.56 5.81
CA ALA A 786 30.55 -4.67 4.76
C ALA A 786 31.44 -5.91 4.90
N GLU A 787 31.68 -6.35 6.13
CA GLU A 787 32.36 -7.61 6.44
C GLU A 787 31.43 -8.80 6.20
N LYS A 788 30.23 -8.79 6.81
CA LYS A 788 29.27 -9.91 6.76
C LYS A 788 28.82 -10.30 5.35
N TYR A 789 28.54 -9.32 4.48
CA TYR A 789 27.98 -9.56 3.13
C TYR A 789 29.01 -9.47 2.00
N ASN A 790 30.30 -9.56 2.35
CA ASN A 790 31.43 -9.50 1.42
C ASN A 790 31.34 -8.41 0.32
N LEU A 791 31.11 -7.16 0.73
CA LEU A 791 30.88 -6.06 -0.21
C LEU A 791 32.10 -5.74 -1.10
N PRO A 792 31.91 -5.10 -2.27
CA PRO A 792 32.98 -4.70 -3.16
C PRO A 792 34.08 -3.89 -2.45
N VAL A 793 35.33 -4.09 -2.86
CA VAL A 793 36.52 -3.45 -2.25
C VAL A 793 36.37 -1.93 -2.18
N TYR A 794 35.82 -1.31 -3.23
CA TYR A 794 35.55 0.13 -3.27
C TYR A 794 34.64 0.60 -2.12
N ALA A 795 33.59 -0.17 -1.79
CA ALA A 795 32.67 0.16 -0.71
C ALA A 795 33.38 0.15 0.65
N ARG A 796 34.19 -0.89 0.90
CA ARG A 796 34.97 -1.07 2.12
C ARG A 796 36.00 0.06 2.29
N GLN A 797 36.72 0.39 1.23
CA GLN A 797 37.68 1.51 1.23
C GLN A 797 37.00 2.84 1.53
N ARG A 798 35.82 3.08 0.95
CA ARG A 798 35.06 4.31 1.19
C ARG A 798 34.61 4.44 2.64
N ILE A 799 34.14 3.36 3.26
CA ILE A 799 33.79 3.34 4.70
C ILE A 799 35.04 3.62 5.56
N ALA A 800 36.16 2.97 5.27
CA ALA A 800 37.42 3.18 5.99
C ALA A 800 37.94 4.62 5.87
N LEU A 801 37.79 5.27 4.71
CA LEU A 801 38.12 6.69 4.54
C LEU A 801 37.23 7.61 5.38
N VAL A 802 35.93 7.30 5.45
CA VAL A 802 34.98 8.06 6.29
C VAL A 802 35.31 7.88 7.77
N GLU A 803 35.65 6.67 8.21
CA GLU A 803 36.12 6.40 9.57
C GLU A 803 37.35 7.26 9.91
N LYS A 804 38.40 7.22 9.07
CA LYS A 804 39.60 8.06 9.26
C LYS A 804 39.27 9.54 9.34
N SER A 805 38.32 10.01 8.53
CA SER A 805 37.89 11.42 8.53
C SER A 805 37.17 11.80 9.82
N ILE A 806 36.37 10.89 10.39
CA ILE A 806 35.70 11.07 11.69
C ILE A 806 36.74 11.07 12.81
N ASP A 807 37.63 10.08 12.83
CA ASP A 807 38.63 9.97 13.88
C ASP A 807 39.58 11.17 13.90
N SER A 808 40.02 11.66 12.74
CA SER A 808 40.82 12.89 12.64
C SER A 808 40.13 14.14 13.19
N MET A 809 38.80 14.19 13.25
CA MET A 809 38.03 15.33 13.74
C MET A 809 37.78 15.29 15.25
N PHE A 810 37.64 14.09 15.83
CA PHE A 810 37.22 13.90 17.22
C PHE A 810 38.31 13.37 18.14
N VAL A 811 39.27 12.60 17.60
CA VAL A 811 40.37 12.05 18.38
C VAL A 811 41.51 13.07 18.35
N SER A 812 41.87 13.57 19.53
CA SER A 812 43.07 14.39 19.70
C SER A 812 44.28 13.47 19.80
N ASP A 813 45.32 13.70 18.99
CA ASP A 813 46.59 12.97 19.07
C ASP A 813 47.26 13.04 20.46
N LYS A 814 46.83 13.99 21.31
CA LYS A 814 47.31 14.17 22.69
C LYS A 814 46.65 13.26 23.73
N VAL A 815 45.52 12.62 23.42
CA VAL A 815 44.77 11.76 24.36
C VAL A 815 44.57 10.38 23.74
N LYS A 816 45.51 9.46 23.97
CA LYS A 816 45.37 8.05 23.61
C LYS A 816 44.71 7.28 24.75
N ASN A 817 43.45 6.90 24.56
CA ASN A 817 42.81 5.87 25.38
C ASN A 817 43.22 4.49 24.82
N THR A 818 44.33 3.94 25.28
CA THR A 818 44.76 2.57 24.93
C THR A 818 43.89 1.55 25.61
N LYS A 819 43.40 0.54 24.88
CA LYS A 819 42.75 -0.63 25.47
C LYS A 819 43.83 -1.62 25.91
N LEU A 820 43.55 -2.40 26.96
CA LEU A 820 44.45 -3.48 27.42
C LEU A 820 44.75 -4.50 26.31
N SER A 821 43.81 -4.69 25.37
CA SER A 821 43.97 -5.53 24.17
C SER A 821 44.94 -4.96 23.12
N ASP A 822 45.33 -3.70 23.23
CA ASP A 822 46.30 -3.09 22.30
C ASP A 822 47.75 -3.32 22.77
N PHE A 823 47.94 -3.88 23.98
CA PHE A 823 49.23 -4.19 24.60
C PHE A 823 49.62 -5.68 24.53
N PHE A 824 48.66 -6.56 24.22
CA PHE A 824 48.86 -7.98 23.98
C PHE A 824 48.64 -8.26 22.50
#